data_AF-A0A845YPG8-F1
#
_entry.id   AF-A0A845YPG8-F1
#
_cell.length_a   1.000
_cell.length_b   1.000
_cell.length_c   1.000
_cell.angle_alpha   90.00
_cell.angle_beta   90.00
_cell.angle_gamma   90.00
#
_symmetry.space_group_name_H-M   'P 1'
#
loop_
_entity.id
_entity.type
_entity.pdbx_description
1 polymer ?
#
loop_
_entity_poly.entity_id
_entity_poly.type
_entity_poly.pdbx_seq_one_letter_code
_entity_poly.pdbx_strand_id
1 'polypeptide(L)'
;MLKAASNYRDGRLIRSFKLDDRLPKLPGEGMLVAIAPDVEAVPTLEVGVRAGAKVLVLNPQRDSIAQITQAIGKSKISSLHLVGHGVSGSISLGGTVLSLANIQQYRQQLLEWDLSEILIYGCNVAAKPEFLQVFHQLTGANIAASTKKVGNPVKGGSWELETLIGEVKSLLAFKPQVVSNYPGVFNFLPDVFDPEDLPSLEFSNATYRVREDGTVIGTDITIERTVNLGGESSVEVKLNNISAEGGKDFDDTTLTVEFAPGEQFKTVTIPIEDDNIVEGDETLELVLENPSEGTVLGVQRTATLTILDNEAPKEDAGGDEIADASQVRVGGNKNYKDWVGRTDEDDYYKFALGSRSQVDLSLDGMTANADFELIDSKGEVIASSKNLGAVPESISQTLDGGVYNLRVSSADNSSTFYDLNLKTESLLPGITTTGAEAPFFTTAPTPEENAFAPALAKSASLIGMDDFRADPRFAGIDGSGFATVILDTGIDLDHPFFGDRIVHSFDFANGDDDASDPQGHGSNVSSIVASSDKVHTGMAPGADIIHLKVFKIVDGKLEADAEAIENALQWTVENADKYNIASLNMSLSDGGNYTAANIPNYGWGDELKALADKNIIVSSSSGNKFHSHDSQPGVSYPSVDPNSFSIGAVYDSNVGGKGYPDGALANSTDADIIAP
;
A
#
# COMPACT_ATOMS: atom_id res chain seq x y z
N MET A 1 73.25 -7.41 -64.74
CA MET A 1 74.15 -8.42 -65.35
C MET A 1 73.84 -9.79 -64.75
N LEU A 2 73.51 -10.77 -65.61
CA LEU A 2 73.91 -12.22 -65.56
C LEU A 2 73.79 -12.96 -64.21
N LYS A 3 73.12 -14.11 -64.03
CA LYS A 3 72.78 -15.25 -64.91
C LYS A 3 71.55 -15.98 -64.33
N ALA A 4 70.63 -16.37 -65.21
CA ALA A 4 69.69 -17.46 -64.96
C ALA A 4 70.37 -18.80 -65.32
N ALA A 5 70.23 -19.81 -64.46
CA ALA A 5 70.46 -21.21 -64.82
C ALA A 5 69.46 -22.11 -64.06
N SER A 6 68.51 -22.62 -64.85
CA SER A 6 67.79 -23.91 -64.78
C SER A 6 67.77 -24.72 -63.48
N ASN A 7 66.56 -25.13 -63.06
CA ASN A 7 66.30 -26.44 -62.45
C ASN A 7 64.86 -26.88 -62.74
N TYR A 8 64.67 -27.66 -63.81
CA TYR A 8 63.43 -28.40 -64.13
C TYR A 8 63.72 -29.90 -63.99
N ARG A 9 62.88 -30.63 -63.26
CA ARG A 9 62.75 -32.08 -63.34
C ARG A 9 61.27 -32.44 -63.16
N ASP A 10 60.72 -33.25 -64.07
CA ASP A 10 59.33 -33.77 -64.07
C ASP A 10 58.18 -32.75 -64.09
N GLY A 11 58.23 -31.77 -65.01
CA GLY A 11 57.05 -30.96 -65.36
C GLY A 11 56.46 -30.08 -64.24
N ARG A 12 57.14 -29.95 -63.10
CA ARG A 12 56.78 -29.06 -62.00
C ARG A 12 57.96 -28.16 -61.61
N LEU A 13 57.69 -26.87 -61.43
CA LEU A 13 58.60 -25.89 -60.85
C LEU A 13 58.97 -26.33 -59.42
N ILE A 14 60.26 -26.55 -59.15
CA ILE A 14 60.78 -26.89 -57.82
C ILE A 14 61.44 -25.63 -57.25
N ARG A 15 60.76 -25.00 -56.27
CA ARG A 15 61.08 -23.74 -55.57
C ARG A 15 60.79 -22.43 -56.32
N SER A 16 59.61 -21.88 -56.06
CA SER A 16 59.47 -20.42 -55.92
C SER A 16 60.16 -20.02 -54.62
N PHE A 17 61.13 -19.10 -54.69
CA PHE A 17 61.52 -18.32 -53.51
C PHE A 17 60.24 -17.66 -52.99
N LYS A 18 59.76 -18.05 -51.79
CA LYS A 18 58.87 -17.17 -51.04
C LYS A 18 59.74 -15.98 -50.67
N LEU A 19 59.51 -14.86 -51.34
CA LEU A 19 59.75 -13.55 -50.74
C LEU A 19 59.07 -13.62 -49.37
N ASP A 20 59.74 -13.24 -48.29
CA ASP A 20 59.05 -13.01 -47.02
C ASP A 20 57.97 -11.95 -47.32
N ASP A 21 56.71 -12.37 -47.45
CA ASP A 21 55.58 -11.51 -47.85
C ASP A 21 55.23 -10.45 -46.78
N ARG A 22 56.08 -10.28 -45.77
CA ARG A 22 55.99 -9.16 -44.83
C ARG A 22 56.72 -7.96 -45.41
N LEU A 23 56.02 -7.26 -46.33
CA LEU A 23 56.27 -5.85 -46.56
C LEU A 23 56.38 -5.16 -45.18
N PRO A 24 57.39 -4.29 -44.94
CA PRO A 24 57.49 -3.59 -43.67
C PRO A 24 56.18 -2.85 -43.41
N LYS A 25 55.60 -3.04 -42.22
CA LYS A 25 54.34 -2.37 -41.85
C LYS A 25 54.49 -0.88 -42.11
N LEU A 26 53.59 -0.34 -42.93
CA LEU A 26 53.65 1.08 -43.24
C LEU A 26 53.29 1.86 -41.96
N PRO A 27 53.90 3.03 -41.73
CA PRO A 27 53.75 3.76 -40.47
C PRO A 27 52.33 4.24 -40.19
N GLY A 28 51.42 4.20 -41.16
CA GLY A 28 49.99 4.48 -41.01
C GLY A 28 49.09 3.24 -41.15
N GLU A 29 49.64 2.04 -41.28
CA GLU A 29 48.85 0.82 -41.43
C GLU A 29 47.93 0.60 -40.21
N GLY A 30 46.62 0.45 -40.46
CA GLY A 30 45.60 0.32 -39.40
C GLY A 30 45.05 1.65 -38.87
N MET A 31 45.50 2.81 -39.38
CA MET A 31 44.95 4.11 -39.03
C MET A 31 43.78 4.50 -39.95
N LEU A 32 42.72 5.05 -39.35
CA LEU A 32 41.70 5.82 -40.05
C LEU A 32 41.81 7.29 -39.61
N VAL A 33 42.00 8.19 -40.57
CA VAL A 33 42.05 9.64 -40.32
C VAL A 33 40.77 10.27 -40.85
N ALA A 34 39.86 10.62 -39.93
CA ALA A 34 38.62 11.30 -40.23
C ALA A 34 38.84 12.81 -40.10
N ILE A 35 38.68 13.53 -41.21
CA ILE A 35 38.97 14.96 -41.32
C ILE A 35 37.65 15.71 -41.56
N ALA A 36 37.35 16.63 -40.65
CA ALA A 36 36.22 17.53 -40.79
C ALA A 36 36.40 18.43 -42.03
N PRO A 37 35.35 18.70 -42.81
CA PRO A 37 35.44 19.44 -44.08
C PRO A 37 35.76 20.93 -43.90
N ASP A 38 35.56 21.46 -42.69
CA ASP A 38 35.62 22.87 -42.32
C ASP A 38 36.94 23.27 -41.64
N VAL A 39 37.91 22.35 -41.50
CA VAL A 39 39.27 22.70 -41.02
C VAL A 39 40.10 23.34 -42.14
N GLU A 40 41.02 24.22 -41.76
CA GLU A 40 41.86 24.95 -42.71
C GLU A 40 42.71 23.99 -43.56
N ALA A 41 42.83 24.24 -44.87
CA ALA A 41 43.73 23.51 -45.76
C ALA A 41 43.58 21.96 -45.75
N VAL A 42 42.35 21.44 -45.75
CA VAL A 42 42.03 19.99 -45.86
C VAL A 42 42.89 19.24 -46.89
N PRO A 43 43.13 19.74 -48.13
CA PRO A 43 43.97 19.03 -49.11
C PRO A 43 45.42 18.79 -48.63
N THR A 44 45.95 19.69 -47.80
CA THR A 44 47.28 19.54 -47.19
C THR A 44 47.29 18.42 -46.15
N LEU A 45 46.21 18.32 -45.37
CA LEU A 45 46.04 17.26 -44.37
C LEU A 45 45.89 15.89 -45.05
N GLU A 46 45.03 15.78 -46.07
CA GLU A 46 44.79 14.54 -46.82
C GLU A 46 46.08 13.93 -47.40
N VAL A 47 46.86 14.72 -48.13
CA VAL A 47 48.14 14.26 -48.73
C VAL A 47 49.24 14.08 -47.66
N GLY A 48 49.07 14.77 -46.53
CA GLY A 48 49.94 14.80 -45.37
C GLY A 48 49.92 13.56 -44.49
N VAL A 49 48.91 12.72 -44.62
CA VAL A 49 48.75 11.52 -43.81
C VAL A 49 49.89 10.51 -44.09
N ARG A 50 50.31 9.78 -43.05
CA ARG A 50 51.31 8.70 -43.14
C ARG A 50 50.88 7.62 -44.14
N ALA A 51 51.87 7.07 -44.85
CA ALA A 51 51.63 6.00 -45.81
C ALA A 51 50.97 4.79 -45.11
N GLY A 52 49.95 4.21 -45.75
CA GLY A 52 49.20 3.06 -45.23
C GLY A 52 47.92 3.41 -44.46
N ALA A 53 47.73 4.66 -44.05
CA ALA A 53 46.51 5.10 -43.39
C ALA A 53 45.37 5.28 -44.40
N LYS A 54 44.13 5.07 -43.94
CA LYS A 54 42.92 5.43 -44.69
C LYS A 54 42.50 6.84 -44.31
N VAL A 55 42.12 7.64 -45.30
CA VAL A 55 41.65 9.01 -45.09
C VAL A 55 40.15 9.06 -45.42
N LEU A 56 39.37 9.64 -44.52
CA LEU A 56 37.95 9.91 -44.68
C LEU A 56 37.72 11.41 -44.48
N VAL A 57 37.42 12.13 -45.56
CA VAL A 57 36.95 13.52 -45.47
C VAL A 57 35.44 13.46 -45.27
N LEU A 58 34.97 14.07 -44.19
CA LEU A 58 33.57 13.97 -43.78
C LEU A 58 32.69 14.86 -44.66
N ASN A 59 31.50 14.36 -45.02
CA ASN A 59 30.50 15.16 -45.70
C ASN A 59 29.71 15.97 -44.65
N PRO A 60 29.66 17.32 -44.76
CA PRO A 60 28.99 18.16 -43.76
C PRO A 60 27.45 18.00 -43.75
N GLN A 61 26.86 17.42 -44.80
CA GLN A 61 25.42 17.20 -44.94
C GLN A 61 24.96 15.85 -44.37
N ARG A 62 25.84 15.13 -43.69
CA ARG A 62 25.56 13.79 -43.15
C ARG A 62 26.17 13.70 -41.75
N ASP A 63 25.53 12.92 -40.89
CA ASP A 63 26.05 12.66 -39.55
C ASP A 63 27.49 12.08 -39.61
N SER A 64 28.42 12.76 -38.93
CA SER A 64 29.85 12.42 -38.99
C SER A 64 30.15 11.12 -38.24
N ILE A 65 29.44 10.83 -37.14
CA ILE A 65 29.64 9.59 -36.37
C ILE A 65 29.21 8.38 -37.21
N ALA A 66 28.07 8.45 -37.91
CA ALA A 66 27.62 7.41 -38.83
C ALA A 66 28.61 7.15 -39.98
N GLN A 67 29.19 8.21 -40.54
CA GLN A 67 30.22 8.10 -41.57
C GLN A 67 31.48 7.37 -41.05
N ILE A 68 31.92 7.72 -39.83
CA ILE A 68 33.07 7.09 -39.18
C ILE A 68 32.78 5.62 -38.85
N THR A 69 31.64 5.31 -38.23
CA THR A 69 31.21 3.93 -37.93
C THR A 69 31.22 3.08 -39.20
N GLN A 70 30.66 3.60 -40.31
CA GLN A 70 30.65 2.89 -41.58
C GLN A 70 32.07 2.64 -42.13
N ALA A 71 33.00 3.58 -41.96
CA ALA A 71 34.37 3.44 -42.43
C ALA A 71 35.18 2.44 -41.60
N ILE A 72 34.96 2.42 -40.27
CA ILE A 72 35.52 1.42 -39.35
C ILE A 72 35.00 0.04 -39.74
N GLY A 73 33.68 -0.17 -39.82
CA GLY A 73 33.10 -1.50 -40.10
C GLY A 73 33.51 -2.12 -41.44
N LYS A 74 33.94 -1.32 -42.42
CA LYS A 74 34.42 -1.80 -43.74
C LYS A 74 35.90 -2.21 -43.76
N SER A 75 36.64 -2.01 -42.66
CA SER A 75 38.10 -2.02 -42.67
C SER A 75 38.68 -2.56 -41.37
N LYS A 76 39.85 -3.21 -41.43
CA LYS A 76 40.61 -3.52 -40.21
C LYS A 76 41.34 -2.26 -39.72
N ILE A 77 40.67 -1.47 -38.89
CA ILE A 77 41.20 -0.25 -38.26
C ILE A 77 41.52 -0.57 -36.79
N SER A 78 42.67 -0.11 -36.31
CA SER A 78 43.05 -0.23 -34.90
C SER A 78 43.17 1.13 -34.21
N SER A 79 43.42 2.20 -34.97
CA SER A 79 43.51 3.56 -34.43
C SER A 79 42.68 4.53 -35.26
N LEU A 80 41.86 5.32 -34.59
CA LEU A 80 41.07 6.40 -35.18
C LEU A 80 41.72 7.74 -34.84
N HIS A 81 41.86 8.59 -35.85
CA HIS A 81 42.39 9.94 -35.73
C HIS A 81 41.30 10.92 -36.14
N LEU A 82 40.74 11.64 -35.18
CA LEU A 82 39.68 12.63 -35.37
C LEU A 82 40.28 14.02 -35.53
N VAL A 83 40.08 14.66 -36.68
CA VAL A 83 40.66 15.97 -37.00
C VAL A 83 39.53 16.95 -37.23
N GLY A 84 39.38 17.91 -36.32
CA GLY A 84 38.23 18.79 -36.27
C GLY A 84 38.43 19.96 -35.32
N HIS A 85 37.54 20.94 -35.35
CA HIS A 85 37.66 22.10 -34.45
C HIS A 85 37.28 21.73 -33.03
N GLY A 86 38.10 22.13 -32.05
CA GLY A 86 37.86 21.82 -30.64
C GLY A 86 37.54 23.05 -29.80
N VAL A 87 36.70 22.82 -28.78
CA VAL A 87 36.56 23.65 -27.59
C VAL A 87 36.57 22.76 -26.35
N SER A 88 36.50 23.35 -25.15
CA SER A 88 36.56 22.62 -23.90
C SER A 88 35.47 21.54 -23.79
N GLY A 89 35.85 20.26 -23.93
CA GLY A 89 34.92 19.12 -23.81
C GLY A 89 34.09 18.79 -25.06
N SER A 90 34.42 19.38 -26.21
CA SER A 90 33.67 19.17 -27.46
C SER A 90 34.58 19.19 -28.69
N ILE A 91 34.27 18.38 -29.69
CA ILE A 91 34.91 18.40 -31.01
C ILE A 91 33.87 18.49 -32.13
N SER A 92 34.01 19.49 -32.99
CA SER A 92 33.28 19.63 -34.25
C SER A 92 33.96 18.86 -35.36
N LEU A 93 33.19 18.01 -36.02
CA LEU A 93 33.57 17.20 -37.16
C LEU A 93 32.82 17.65 -38.43
N GLY A 94 32.59 18.97 -38.54
CA GLY A 94 31.81 19.60 -39.59
C GLY A 94 30.32 19.54 -39.31
N GLY A 95 29.64 18.52 -39.85
CA GLY A 95 28.18 18.35 -39.72
C GLY A 95 27.71 17.83 -38.35
N THR A 96 28.63 17.46 -37.46
CA THR A 96 28.33 16.95 -36.13
C THR A 96 29.31 17.55 -35.14
N VAL A 97 28.81 18.09 -34.02
CA VAL A 97 29.63 18.40 -32.86
C VAL A 97 29.42 17.33 -31.82
N LEU A 98 30.47 16.60 -31.47
CA LEU A 98 30.42 15.59 -30.41
C LEU A 98 30.86 16.24 -29.09
N SER A 99 29.98 16.19 -28.10
CA SER A 99 30.19 16.81 -26.77
C SER A 99 29.60 15.93 -25.67
N LEU A 100 29.83 16.28 -24.40
CA LEU A 100 29.19 15.59 -23.28
C LEU A 100 27.65 15.64 -23.36
N ALA A 101 27.07 16.71 -23.93
CA ALA A 101 25.62 16.89 -24.00
C ALA A 101 24.91 15.92 -24.96
N ASN A 102 25.62 15.42 -25.98
CA ASN A 102 25.02 14.56 -27.01
C ASN A 102 25.73 13.23 -27.24
N ILE A 103 26.89 12.98 -26.62
CA ILE A 103 27.65 11.73 -26.82
C ILE A 103 26.83 10.47 -26.49
N GLN A 104 25.88 10.54 -25.55
CA GLN A 104 25.00 9.42 -25.22
C GLN A 104 24.01 9.06 -26.35
N GLN A 105 23.63 10.01 -27.20
CA GLN A 105 22.78 9.72 -28.37
C GLN A 105 23.50 8.79 -29.36
N TYR A 106 24.83 8.86 -29.41
CA TYR A 106 25.67 8.04 -30.27
C TYR A 106 26.11 6.71 -29.65
N ARG A 107 25.62 6.37 -28.45
CA ARG A 107 26.07 5.20 -27.68
C ARG A 107 26.09 3.90 -28.48
N GLN A 108 25.02 3.60 -29.22
CA GLN A 108 24.93 2.36 -29.99
C GLN A 108 26.06 2.29 -31.04
N GLN A 109 26.29 3.37 -31.78
CA GLN A 109 27.32 3.43 -32.81
C GLN A 109 28.74 3.39 -32.22
N LEU A 110 28.96 4.05 -31.07
CA LEU A 110 30.28 4.10 -30.43
C LEU A 110 30.67 2.75 -29.81
N LEU A 111 29.71 1.97 -29.33
CA LEU A 111 29.95 0.60 -28.84
C LEU A 111 30.36 -0.37 -29.96
N GLU A 112 30.05 -0.06 -31.22
CA GLU A 112 30.46 -0.86 -32.38
C GLU A 112 31.93 -0.61 -32.79
N TRP A 113 32.57 0.41 -32.22
CA TRP A 113 33.94 0.78 -32.59
C TRP A 113 34.96 -0.14 -31.92
N ASP A 114 35.33 -1.23 -32.61
CA ASP A 114 36.43 -2.11 -32.21
C ASP A 114 37.79 -1.45 -32.50
N LEU A 115 38.16 -0.47 -31.68
CA LEU A 115 39.38 0.33 -31.80
C LEU A 115 40.26 0.14 -30.57
N SER A 116 41.58 0.11 -30.76
CA SER A 116 42.53 0.13 -29.65
C SER A 116 42.74 1.56 -29.13
N GLU A 117 42.78 2.54 -30.02
CA GLU A 117 43.18 3.91 -29.69
C GLU A 117 42.44 4.97 -30.50
N ILE A 118 42.13 6.12 -29.89
CA ILE A 118 41.53 7.30 -30.51
C ILE A 118 42.41 8.52 -30.22
N LEU A 119 42.86 9.21 -31.27
CA LEU A 119 43.64 10.44 -31.17
C LEU A 119 42.83 11.62 -31.70
N ILE A 120 42.65 12.65 -30.87
CA ILE A 120 41.77 13.78 -31.15
C ILE A 120 42.58 15.05 -31.39
N TYR A 121 42.56 15.55 -32.61
CA TYR A 121 43.23 16.77 -33.07
C TYR A 121 42.21 17.91 -33.11
N GLY A 122 41.93 18.50 -31.94
CA GLY A 122 41.08 19.69 -31.79
C GLY A 122 41.60 20.53 -30.63
N CYS A 123 41.48 21.86 -30.73
CA CYS A 123 41.93 22.76 -29.67
C CYS A 123 41.17 22.52 -28.36
N ASN A 124 41.88 22.43 -27.23
CA ASN A 124 41.32 22.42 -25.89
C ASN A 124 40.28 21.32 -25.57
N VAL A 125 40.12 20.29 -26.43
CA VAL A 125 39.11 19.24 -26.22
C VAL A 125 39.26 18.58 -24.85
N ALA A 126 40.49 18.43 -24.38
CA ALA A 126 40.79 17.81 -23.09
C ALA A 126 40.69 18.75 -21.89
N ALA A 127 40.34 20.03 -22.08
CA ALA A 127 40.25 21.00 -20.98
C ALA A 127 39.13 20.66 -19.98
N LYS A 128 38.08 19.94 -20.42
CA LYS A 128 37.10 19.25 -19.57
C LYS A 128 37.32 17.73 -19.69
N PRO A 129 37.92 17.06 -18.68
CA PRO A 129 38.28 15.64 -18.79
C PRO A 129 37.07 14.69 -18.85
N GLU A 130 35.88 15.12 -18.43
CA GLU A 130 34.65 14.33 -18.36
C GLU A 130 34.22 13.80 -19.74
N PHE A 131 34.34 14.64 -20.77
CA PHE A 131 34.05 14.24 -22.16
C PHE A 131 34.92 13.05 -22.59
N LEU A 132 36.23 13.12 -22.33
CA LEU A 132 37.16 12.05 -22.68
C LEU A 132 36.90 10.77 -21.86
N GLN A 133 36.54 10.91 -20.58
CA GLN A 133 36.20 9.76 -19.73
C GLN A 133 34.97 9.02 -20.26
N VAL A 134 33.90 9.73 -20.59
CA VAL A 134 32.69 9.14 -21.18
C VAL A 134 32.98 8.53 -22.55
N PHE A 135 33.78 9.21 -23.37
CA PHE A 135 34.15 8.69 -24.68
C PHE A 135 34.99 7.41 -24.60
N HIS A 136 35.93 7.34 -23.63
CA HIS A 136 36.71 6.14 -23.33
C HIS A 136 35.81 4.99 -22.84
N GLN A 137 34.87 5.26 -21.94
CA GLN A 137 33.94 4.25 -21.44
C GLN A 137 33.04 3.67 -22.54
N LEU A 138 32.58 4.50 -23.47
CA LEU A 138 31.69 4.08 -24.54
C LEU A 138 32.42 3.29 -25.64
N THR A 139 33.66 3.66 -25.97
CA THR A 139 34.41 3.02 -27.07
C THR A 139 35.36 1.92 -26.60
N GLY A 140 35.75 1.92 -25.32
CA GLY A 140 36.79 1.03 -24.79
C GLY A 140 38.22 1.37 -25.26
N ALA A 141 38.40 2.36 -26.13
CA ALA A 141 39.68 2.71 -26.72
C ALA A 141 40.50 3.65 -25.83
N ASN A 142 41.83 3.53 -25.85
CA ASN A 142 42.71 4.50 -25.18
C ASN A 142 42.67 5.84 -25.94
N ILE A 143 42.64 6.97 -25.22
CA ILE A 143 42.42 8.29 -25.83
C ILE A 143 43.62 9.20 -25.64
N ALA A 144 44.02 9.93 -26.69
CA ALA A 144 44.92 11.08 -26.58
C ALA A 144 44.27 12.35 -27.15
N ALA A 145 44.31 13.45 -26.40
CA ALA A 145 43.82 14.77 -26.80
C ALA A 145 44.66 15.88 -26.14
N SER A 146 44.39 17.15 -26.46
CA SER A 146 45.11 18.30 -25.89
C SER A 146 44.19 19.22 -25.07
N THR A 147 44.73 19.76 -23.98
CA THR A 147 44.13 20.88 -23.21
C THR A 147 44.45 22.24 -23.84
N LYS A 148 45.28 22.26 -24.89
CA LYS A 148 45.80 23.47 -25.54
C LYS A 148 45.37 23.54 -27.00
N LYS A 149 45.73 24.63 -27.67
CA LYS A 149 45.51 24.78 -29.10
C LYS A 149 46.32 23.74 -29.88
N VAL A 150 45.66 23.04 -30.81
CA VAL A 150 46.30 22.06 -31.69
C VAL A 150 46.49 22.65 -33.09
N GLY A 151 47.68 22.50 -33.69
CA GLY A 151 48.02 22.98 -35.02
C GLY A 151 49.29 23.85 -35.06
N ASN A 152 49.26 24.95 -35.81
CA ASN A 152 50.41 25.78 -36.16
C ASN A 152 51.11 26.39 -34.92
N PRO A 153 52.41 26.09 -34.68
CA PRO A 153 53.19 26.67 -33.59
C PRO A 153 53.32 28.20 -33.60
N VAL A 154 53.37 28.82 -34.78
CA VAL A 154 53.44 30.28 -34.93
C VAL A 154 52.14 30.96 -34.50
N LYS A 155 51.00 30.27 -34.64
CA LYS A 155 49.68 30.73 -34.16
C LYS A 155 49.39 30.29 -32.72
N GLY A 156 50.40 29.80 -31.99
CA GLY A 156 50.29 29.36 -30.60
C GLY A 156 49.70 27.97 -30.39
N GLY A 157 49.60 27.15 -31.44
CA GLY A 157 49.22 25.75 -31.35
C GLY A 157 50.40 24.80 -31.12
N SER A 158 50.13 23.53 -30.83
CA SER A 158 51.11 22.45 -30.89
C SER A 158 50.49 21.22 -31.54
N TRP A 159 51.26 20.17 -31.79
CA TRP A 159 50.70 18.87 -32.20
C TRP A 159 50.82 17.83 -31.07
N GLU A 160 51.01 18.31 -29.84
CA GLU A 160 51.09 17.49 -28.65
C GLU A 160 49.68 17.16 -28.17
N LEU A 161 49.42 15.87 -27.94
CA LEU A 161 48.19 15.36 -27.36
C LEU A 161 48.53 14.85 -25.95
N GLU A 162 48.72 15.80 -25.03
CA GLU A 162 49.32 15.56 -23.72
C GLU A 162 48.38 14.90 -22.71
N THR A 163 47.06 14.93 -22.96
CA THR A 163 46.08 14.27 -22.09
C THR A 163 45.82 12.87 -22.60
N LEU A 164 46.18 11.88 -21.77
CA LEU A 164 46.06 10.47 -22.09
C LEU A 164 45.07 9.77 -21.15
N ILE A 165 44.18 8.96 -21.72
CA ILE A 165 43.39 7.96 -20.99
C ILE A 165 43.83 6.59 -21.49
N GLY A 166 44.47 5.80 -20.62
CA GLY A 166 45.09 4.53 -20.99
C GLY A 166 46.46 4.67 -21.68
N GLU A 167 46.95 3.60 -22.29
CA GLU A 167 48.26 3.54 -22.94
C GLU A 167 48.14 3.75 -24.46
N VAL A 168 48.50 4.94 -24.95
CA VAL A 168 48.44 5.28 -26.40
C VAL A 168 49.82 5.09 -27.05
N LYS A 169 49.90 4.22 -28.06
CA LYS A 169 51.12 3.82 -28.77
C LYS A 169 51.16 4.30 -30.22
N SER A 170 50.03 4.74 -30.78
CA SER A 170 49.93 5.18 -32.17
C SER A 170 50.73 6.45 -32.42
N LEU A 171 51.40 6.50 -33.57
CA LEU A 171 52.05 7.70 -34.06
C LEU A 171 50.99 8.73 -34.45
N LEU A 172 51.33 10.02 -34.42
CA LEU A 172 50.46 11.05 -35.00
C LEU A 172 50.13 10.74 -36.46
N ALA A 173 48.90 11.03 -36.91
CA ALA A 173 48.43 10.75 -38.27
C ALA A 173 49.29 11.39 -39.37
N PHE A 174 49.88 12.54 -39.09
CA PHE A 174 50.52 13.39 -40.08
C PHE A 174 52.05 13.25 -40.10
N LYS A 175 52.62 13.40 -41.30
CA LYS A 175 54.08 13.43 -41.51
C LYS A 175 54.68 14.71 -40.86
N PRO A 176 55.96 14.68 -40.44
CA PRO A 176 56.61 15.85 -39.85
C PRO A 176 56.51 17.13 -40.69
N GLN A 177 56.50 17.00 -42.03
CA GLN A 177 56.36 18.14 -42.93
C GLN A 177 55.02 18.88 -42.76
N VAL A 178 53.93 18.17 -42.46
CA VAL A 178 52.62 18.79 -42.21
C VAL A 178 52.57 19.38 -40.80
N VAL A 179 53.10 18.66 -39.82
CA VAL A 179 53.22 19.15 -38.43
C VAL A 179 53.94 20.50 -38.36
N SER A 180 54.98 20.70 -39.18
CA SER A 180 55.75 21.96 -39.21
C SER A 180 55.15 23.07 -40.08
N ASN A 181 54.36 22.74 -41.11
CA ASN A 181 53.94 23.72 -42.13
C ASN A 181 52.42 23.93 -42.23
N TYR A 182 51.63 23.24 -41.41
CA TYR A 182 50.18 23.41 -41.42
C TYR A 182 49.81 24.87 -41.10
N PRO A 183 49.01 25.55 -41.94
CA PRO A 183 48.80 26.98 -41.80
C PRO A 183 47.88 27.36 -40.63
N GLY A 184 47.00 26.45 -40.19
CA GLY A 184 45.92 26.75 -39.24
C GLY A 184 46.11 26.22 -37.82
N VAL A 185 45.15 26.55 -36.95
CA VAL A 185 44.90 25.86 -35.68
C VAL A 185 43.49 25.30 -35.72
N PHE A 186 43.26 24.16 -35.06
CA PHE A 186 41.96 23.48 -35.04
C PHE A 186 41.02 24.09 -34.01
N ASN A 187 40.94 25.42 -33.98
CA ASN A 187 40.13 26.16 -33.01
C ASN A 187 38.80 26.49 -33.63
N PHE A 188 37.76 26.37 -32.82
CA PHE A 188 36.43 26.82 -33.18
C PHE A 188 36.47 28.29 -33.62
N LEU A 189 36.02 28.58 -34.85
CA LEU A 189 35.88 29.97 -35.31
C LEU A 189 34.57 30.51 -34.71
N PRO A 190 34.59 31.67 -34.02
CA PRO A 190 33.45 32.19 -33.26
C PRO A 190 32.26 32.64 -34.12
N ASP A 191 32.28 32.45 -35.45
CA ASP A 191 31.19 32.81 -36.36
C ASP A 191 30.46 31.60 -36.97
N VAL A 192 30.81 30.36 -36.58
CA VAL A 192 30.12 29.16 -37.08
C VAL A 192 29.90 28.17 -35.93
N PHE A 193 28.81 28.37 -35.19
CA PHE A 193 28.03 27.33 -34.49
C PHE A 193 28.66 26.63 -33.27
N ASP A 194 28.98 27.35 -32.18
CA ASP A 194 29.27 26.65 -30.92
C ASP A 194 27.96 25.99 -30.45
N PRO A 195 27.88 24.66 -30.25
CA PRO A 195 26.71 24.05 -29.64
C PRO A 195 26.48 24.50 -28.18
N GLU A 196 27.50 25.05 -27.51
CA GLU A 196 27.31 25.79 -26.25
C GLU A 196 26.67 27.17 -26.47
N ASP A 197 26.52 27.65 -27.72
CA ASP A 197 25.82 28.89 -28.14
C ASP A 197 24.49 28.63 -28.88
N LEU A 198 24.04 27.37 -29.01
CA LEU A 198 22.74 27.08 -29.61
C LEU A 198 21.62 27.34 -28.62
N PRO A 199 20.45 27.82 -29.08
CA PRO A 199 19.26 27.84 -28.26
C PRO A 199 19.02 26.46 -27.65
N SER A 200 18.99 26.39 -26.33
CA SER A 200 18.72 25.15 -25.60
C SER A 200 17.35 25.25 -24.96
N LEU A 201 16.46 24.30 -25.27
CA LEU A 201 15.10 24.25 -24.73
C LEU A 201 15.00 23.15 -23.67
N GLU A 202 14.48 23.51 -22.49
CA GLU A 202 14.21 22.56 -21.40
C GLU A 202 13.02 23.00 -20.55
N PHE A 203 12.38 22.06 -19.84
CA PHE A 203 11.36 22.43 -18.88
C PHE A 203 11.99 23.16 -17.69
N SER A 204 11.35 24.21 -17.20
CA SER A 204 11.83 24.97 -16.04
C SER A 204 11.74 24.17 -14.72
N ASN A 205 10.85 23.19 -14.64
CA ASN A 205 10.71 22.25 -13.51
C ASN A 205 10.57 20.81 -13.99
N ALA A 206 10.97 19.86 -13.13
CA ALA A 206 10.80 18.43 -13.36
C ALA A 206 9.39 17.92 -13.07
N THR A 207 8.60 18.66 -12.29
CA THR A 207 7.24 18.28 -11.89
C THR A 207 6.29 19.48 -11.93
N TYR A 208 5.06 19.22 -12.35
CA TYR A 208 3.95 20.17 -12.37
C TYR A 208 2.72 19.53 -11.75
N ARG A 209 1.79 20.35 -11.25
CA ARG A 209 0.52 19.89 -10.69
C ARG A 209 -0.58 20.82 -11.17
N VAL A 210 -1.73 20.25 -11.54
CA VAL A 210 -2.96 20.99 -11.87
C VAL A 210 -4.12 20.29 -11.22
N ARG A 211 -5.20 21.03 -10.93
CA ARG A 211 -6.47 20.42 -10.56
C ARG A 211 -7.22 20.03 -11.82
N GLU A 212 -7.98 18.95 -11.73
CA GLU A 212 -8.84 18.48 -12.81
C GLU A 212 -10.13 19.30 -12.98
N ASP A 213 -10.25 20.46 -12.31
CA ASP A 213 -11.44 21.34 -12.31
C ASP A 213 -11.67 22.14 -13.61
N GLY A 214 -11.17 21.62 -14.74
CA GLY A 214 -11.21 22.26 -16.05
C GLY A 214 -10.24 23.44 -16.16
N THR A 215 -9.38 23.64 -15.15
CA THR A 215 -8.35 24.67 -15.19
C THR A 215 -7.30 24.29 -16.23
N VAL A 216 -7.19 25.14 -17.23
CA VAL A 216 -6.14 25.07 -18.24
C VAL A 216 -4.78 25.32 -17.56
N ILE A 217 -3.86 24.34 -17.56
CA ILE A 217 -2.51 24.47 -16.95
C ILE A 217 -1.54 25.37 -17.75
N GLY A 218 -2.08 26.30 -18.53
CA GLY A 218 -1.33 27.11 -19.50
C GLY A 218 -0.39 28.15 -18.91
N THR A 219 -0.38 28.39 -17.60
CA THR A 219 0.51 29.39 -16.97
C THR A 219 1.71 28.81 -16.25
N ASP A 220 1.70 27.51 -15.94
CA ASP A 220 2.64 26.94 -14.98
C ASP A 220 3.68 26.03 -15.64
N ILE A 221 3.32 25.31 -16.71
CA ILE A 221 4.28 24.54 -17.51
C ILE A 221 5.09 25.51 -18.34
N THR A 222 6.35 25.75 -17.95
CA THR A 222 7.24 26.68 -18.63
C THR A 222 8.38 25.92 -19.29
N ILE A 223 8.62 26.21 -20.57
CA ILE A 223 9.85 25.85 -21.27
C ILE A 223 10.74 27.08 -21.26
N GLU A 224 11.96 26.89 -20.78
CA GLU A 224 13.00 27.91 -20.81
C GLU A 224 13.90 27.69 -22.03
N ARG A 225 14.15 28.77 -22.75
CA ARG A 225 15.18 28.88 -23.76
C ARG A 225 16.41 29.52 -23.16
N THR A 226 17.47 28.73 -23.00
CA THR A 226 18.75 29.19 -22.48
C THR A 226 19.75 29.43 -23.61
N VAL A 227 20.86 30.09 -23.28
CA VAL A 227 22.02 30.35 -24.14
C VAL A 227 21.82 31.46 -25.19
N ASN A 228 21.00 31.23 -26.23
CA ASN A 228 20.89 32.14 -27.38
C ASN A 228 19.44 32.46 -27.72
N LEU A 229 19.13 33.76 -27.72
CA LEU A 229 17.79 34.29 -27.96
C LEU A 229 17.65 34.98 -29.33
N GLY A 230 18.68 34.98 -30.17
CA GLY A 230 18.74 35.82 -31.37
C GLY A 230 17.90 35.34 -32.56
N GLY A 231 17.50 34.08 -32.59
CA GLY A 231 16.77 33.45 -33.69
C GLY A 231 15.41 32.86 -33.28
N GLU A 232 14.69 32.31 -34.24
CA GLU A 232 13.50 31.49 -33.98
C GLU A 232 13.92 30.10 -33.50
N SER A 233 13.13 29.49 -32.62
CA SER A 233 13.35 28.12 -32.14
C SER A 233 12.00 27.47 -31.89
N SER A 234 11.84 26.19 -32.21
CA SER A 234 10.65 25.44 -31.84
C SER A 234 10.97 24.05 -31.29
N VAL A 235 10.02 23.50 -30.55
CA VAL A 235 10.06 22.14 -30.02
C VAL A 235 8.65 21.59 -29.96
N GLU A 236 8.50 20.28 -30.13
CA GLU A 236 7.25 19.58 -29.88
C GLU A 236 7.23 19.04 -28.44
N VAL A 237 6.10 19.20 -27.77
CA VAL A 237 5.84 18.59 -26.48
C VAL A 237 4.96 17.37 -26.72
N LYS A 238 5.55 16.20 -26.54
CA LYS A 238 4.84 14.93 -26.56
C LYS A 238 4.26 14.64 -25.19
N LEU A 239 3.00 14.26 -25.15
CA LEU A 239 2.29 13.82 -23.96
C LEU A 239 2.24 12.28 -23.99
N ASN A 240 2.87 11.64 -23.02
CA ASN A 240 2.87 10.19 -22.86
C ASN A 240 2.00 9.80 -21.67
N ASN A 241 0.98 8.97 -21.91
CA ASN A 241 0.13 8.40 -20.88
C ASN A 241 0.96 7.59 -19.88
N ILE A 242 0.75 7.82 -18.57
CA ILE A 242 1.27 6.95 -17.50
C ILE A 242 0.11 6.31 -16.76
N SER A 243 -0.60 7.09 -15.94
CA SER A 243 -1.90 6.70 -15.39
C SER A 243 -3.03 7.50 -16.05
N ALA A 244 -2.80 8.79 -16.33
CA ALA A 244 -3.70 9.59 -17.16
C ALA A 244 -3.64 9.15 -18.63
N GLU A 245 -4.81 9.00 -19.24
CA GLU A 245 -5.12 8.65 -20.62
C GLU A 245 -5.52 9.87 -21.48
N GLY A 246 -4.74 10.14 -22.51
CA GLY A 246 -5.05 11.14 -23.53
C GLY A 246 -6.42 10.94 -24.20
N GLY A 247 -7.17 12.04 -24.34
CA GLY A 247 -8.54 12.06 -24.84
C GLY A 247 -9.62 11.73 -23.80
N LYS A 248 -9.23 11.35 -22.58
CA LYS A 248 -10.12 11.21 -21.43
C LYS A 248 -9.84 12.28 -20.39
N ASP A 249 -8.58 12.40 -19.94
CA ASP A 249 -8.23 13.25 -18.78
C ASP A 249 -7.49 14.52 -19.25
N PHE A 250 -6.96 14.51 -20.48
CA PHE A 250 -6.35 15.68 -21.11
C PHE A 250 -6.42 15.61 -22.64
N ASP A 251 -6.34 16.77 -23.31
CA ASP A 251 -6.22 16.85 -24.77
C ASP A 251 -4.84 16.36 -25.23
N ASP A 252 -4.80 15.27 -26.00
CA ASP A 252 -3.58 14.62 -26.48
C ASP A 252 -3.04 15.19 -27.80
N THR A 253 -3.59 16.32 -28.24
CA THR A 253 -3.11 17.02 -29.44
C THR A 253 -1.64 17.39 -29.28
N THR A 254 -0.82 17.05 -30.29
CA THR A 254 0.60 17.41 -30.32
C THR A 254 0.78 18.93 -30.21
N LEU A 255 1.58 19.36 -29.24
CA LEU A 255 1.81 20.78 -28.96
C LEU A 255 3.14 21.22 -29.56
N THR A 256 3.13 22.23 -30.43
CA THR A 256 4.35 22.88 -30.92
C THR A 256 4.55 24.21 -30.21
N VAL A 257 5.71 24.40 -29.61
CA VAL A 257 6.07 25.63 -28.88
C VAL A 257 7.08 26.40 -29.71
N GLU A 258 6.73 27.63 -30.07
CA GLU A 258 7.57 28.51 -30.89
C GLU A 258 8.08 29.71 -30.09
N PHE A 259 9.39 29.93 -30.14
CA PHE A 259 10.08 31.09 -29.60
C PHE A 259 10.49 32.02 -30.73
N ALA A 260 9.98 33.25 -30.70
CA ALA A 260 10.47 34.34 -31.52
C ALA A 260 11.82 34.86 -30.97
N PRO A 261 12.57 35.65 -31.76
CA PRO A 261 13.79 36.29 -31.27
C PRO A 261 13.53 37.12 -30.00
N GLY A 262 14.34 36.89 -28.97
CA GLY A 262 14.31 37.59 -27.67
C GLY A 262 13.45 36.92 -26.60
N GLU A 263 12.59 35.96 -26.93
CA GLU A 263 11.74 35.27 -25.96
C GLU A 263 12.54 34.24 -25.15
N GLN A 264 12.58 34.37 -23.83
CA GLN A 264 13.28 33.42 -22.97
C GLN A 264 12.37 32.31 -22.43
N PHE A 265 11.08 32.59 -22.25
CA PHE A 265 10.12 31.65 -21.66
C PHE A 265 8.90 31.52 -22.55
N LYS A 266 8.41 30.29 -22.68
CA LYS A 266 7.10 29.98 -23.26
C LYS A 266 6.35 29.09 -22.30
N THR A 267 5.05 29.33 -22.18
CA THR A 267 4.18 28.43 -21.44
C THR A 267 3.52 27.44 -22.38
N VAL A 268 3.32 26.22 -21.89
CA VAL A 268 2.64 25.15 -22.60
C VAL A 268 1.25 25.02 -22.03
N THR A 269 0.25 25.02 -22.90
CA THR A 269 -1.15 24.88 -22.52
C THR A 269 -1.63 23.48 -22.84
N ILE A 270 -2.02 22.75 -21.80
CA ILE A 270 -2.67 21.45 -21.89
C ILE A 270 -4.08 21.63 -21.31
N PRO A 271 -5.13 21.57 -22.13
CA PRO A 271 -6.50 21.43 -21.64
C PRO A 271 -6.61 20.14 -20.80
N ILE A 272 -7.11 20.29 -19.58
CA ILE A 272 -7.48 19.16 -18.72
C ILE A 272 -8.98 18.95 -18.90
N GLU A 273 -9.37 17.70 -19.14
CA GLU A 273 -10.76 17.33 -19.33
C GLU A 273 -11.34 17.03 -17.94
N ASP A 274 -12.12 17.98 -17.41
CA ASP A 274 -12.86 17.82 -16.17
C ASP A 274 -13.99 16.82 -16.39
N ASP A 275 -14.00 15.75 -15.61
CA ASP A 275 -15.09 14.81 -15.61
C ASP A 275 -15.77 14.73 -14.23
N ASN A 276 -16.47 13.63 -13.93
CA ASN A 276 -17.10 13.45 -12.62
C ASN A 276 -16.84 12.03 -12.09
N ILE A 277 -15.72 11.42 -12.48
CA ILE A 277 -15.26 10.09 -12.11
C ILE A 277 -14.13 10.27 -11.10
N VAL A 278 -14.13 9.45 -10.05
CA VAL A 278 -13.03 9.46 -9.08
C VAL A 278 -11.97 8.52 -9.61
N GLU A 279 -10.86 9.08 -10.08
CA GLU A 279 -9.76 8.30 -10.68
C GLU A 279 -8.49 8.38 -9.79
N GLY A 280 -8.50 9.28 -8.79
CA GLY A 280 -7.36 9.57 -7.92
C GLY A 280 -6.31 10.44 -8.64
N ASP A 281 -5.27 10.89 -7.91
CA ASP A 281 -4.19 11.69 -8.53
C ASP A 281 -3.50 10.90 -9.66
N GLU A 282 -3.66 11.38 -10.89
CA GLU A 282 -3.10 10.74 -12.08
C GLU A 282 -1.86 11.47 -12.61
N THR A 283 -1.08 10.79 -13.45
CA THR A 283 0.16 11.33 -14.00
C THR A 283 0.29 11.06 -15.49
N LEU A 284 0.93 12.01 -16.17
CA LEU A 284 1.47 11.86 -17.52
C LEU A 284 2.91 12.38 -17.59
N GLU A 285 3.65 11.88 -18.57
CA GLU A 285 5.00 12.34 -18.87
C GLU A 285 4.98 13.31 -20.06
N LEU A 286 5.59 14.48 -19.87
CA LEU A 286 5.87 15.46 -20.90
C LEU A 286 7.27 15.21 -21.43
N VAL A 287 7.44 15.09 -22.75
CA VAL A 287 8.75 14.89 -23.40
C VAL A 287 8.96 15.94 -24.47
N LEU A 288 10.09 16.65 -24.39
CA LEU A 288 10.54 17.52 -25.47
C LEU A 288 11.14 16.68 -26.60
N GLU A 289 10.60 16.81 -27.81
CA GLU A 289 11.12 16.16 -29.01
C GLU A 289 11.06 17.07 -30.24
N ASN A 290 11.69 16.61 -31.33
CA ASN A 290 11.70 17.29 -32.63
C ASN A 290 12.05 18.80 -32.56
N PRO A 291 13.15 19.21 -31.90
CA PRO A 291 13.55 20.61 -31.89
C PRO A 291 13.84 21.09 -33.33
N SER A 292 13.54 22.34 -33.63
CA SER A 292 13.86 22.96 -34.92
C SER A 292 15.36 22.87 -35.22
N GLU A 293 15.71 22.86 -36.51
CA GLU A 293 17.10 22.83 -36.95
C GLU A 293 17.93 23.95 -36.29
N GLY A 294 19.06 23.58 -35.69
CA GLY A 294 19.91 24.53 -34.95
C GLY A 294 19.47 24.81 -33.51
N THR A 295 18.49 24.09 -32.96
CA THR A 295 18.11 24.11 -31.54
C THR A 295 18.47 22.77 -30.88
N VAL A 296 18.88 22.81 -29.62
CA VAL A 296 19.21 21.62 -28.83
C VAL A 296 18.27 21.49 -27.63
N LEU A 297 18.15 20.27 -27.08
CA LEU A 297 17.42 20.03 -25.85
C LEU A 297 18.38 20.05 -24.65
N GLY A 298 17.99 20.78 -23.61
CA GLY A 298 18.74 20.90 -22.36
C GLY A 298 18.75 19.63 -21.52
N VAL A 299 19.01 19.77 -20.23
CA VAL A 299 19.11 18.61 -19.31
C VAL A 299 17.72 18.16 -18.88
N GLN A 300 16.81 19.10 -18.62
CA GLN A 300 15.43 18.81 -18.21
C GLN A 300 14.53 18.55 -19.43
N ARG A 301 14.73 17.42 -20.09
CA ARG A 301 14.01 17.03 -21.32
C ARG A 301 12.62 16.44 -21.08
N THR A 302 12.40 15.94 -19.88
CA THR A 302 11.13 15.35 -19.46
C THR A 302 10.61 16.03 -18.21
N ALA A 303 9.31 16.00 -18.00
CA ALA A 303 8.68 16.43 -16.75
C ALA A 303 7.45 15.57 -16.49
N THR A 304 7.07 15.42 -15.22
CA THR A 304 5.82 14.76 -14.84
C THR A 304 4.77 15.80 -14.53
N LEU A 305 3.62 15.71 -15.18
CA LEU A 305 2.43 16.45 -14.77
C LEU A 305 1.57 15.51 -13.92
N THR A 306 1.25 15.93 -12.70
CA THR A 306 0.22 15.30 -11.87
C THR A 306 -1.09 16.07 -12.03
N ILE A 307 -2.12 15.38 -12.51
CA ILE A 307 -3.50 15.83 -12.51
C ILE A 307 -4.07 15.47 -11.12
N LEU A 308 -4.50 16.49 -10.40
CA LEU A 308 -5.07 16.35 -9.06
C LEU A 308 -6.57 16.28 -9.22
N ASP A 309 -7.07 15.06 -9.05
CA ASP A 309 -8.48 14.74 -9.00
C ASP A 309 -9.21 15.78 -8.12
N ASN A 310 -10.09 16.54 -8.75
CA ASN A 310 -10.94 17.55 -8.08
C ASN A 310 -12.24 16.92 -7.60
N GLU A 311 -12.53 15.70 -8.04
CA GLU A 311 -13.61 14.91 -7.52
C GLU A 311 -13.17 14.55 -6.10
N ALA A 312 -13.99 14.95 -5.13
CA ALA A 312 -13.93 14.22 -3.89
C ALA A 312 -14.19 12.76 -4.27
N PRO A 313 -13.53 11.79 -3.61
CA PRO A 313 -14.07 10.45 -3.57
C PRO A 313 -15.56 10.65 -3.34
N LYS A 314 -16.37 10.25 -4.33
CA LYS A 314 -17.78 10.01 -4.09
C LYS A 314 -17.75 9.24 -2.78
N GLU A 315 -18.52 9.72 -1.81
CA GLU A 315 -18.88 8.78 -0.77
C GLU A 315 -19.46 7.61 -1.58
N ASP A 316 -18.64 6.55 -1.64
CA ASP A 316 -18.88 5.20 -2.12
C ASP A 316 -18.52 4.36 -0.88
N ALA A 317 -19.35 4.59 0.13
CA ALA A 317 -19.37 3.80 1.33
C ALA A 317 -20.41 2.68 1.21
N GLY A 318 -21.11 2.58 0.07
CA GLY A 318 -21.85 1.41 -0.39
C GLY A 318 -20.91 0.29 -0.84
N GLY A 319 -21.42 -0.67 -1.58
CA GLY A 319 -20.64 -1.67 -2.29
C GLY A 319 -21.41 -2.06 -3.54
N ASP A 320 -20.74 -2.40 -4.64
CA ASP A 320 -21.38 -2.52 -5.95
C ASP A 320 -22.24 -3.80 -6.12
N GLU A 321 -22.03 -4.79 -5.26
CA GLU A 321 -22.75 -6.06 -5.25
C GLU A 321 -23.19 -6.47 -3.83
N ILE A 322 -24.08 -7.46 -3.74
CA ILE A 322 -24.46 -8.01 -2.42
C ILE A 322 -23.24 -8.62 -1.69
N ALA A 323 -22.24 -9.10 -2.43
CA ALA A 323 -21.07 -9.79 -1.87
C ALA A 323 -20.10 -8.86 -1.13
N ASP A 324 -19.97 -7.61 -1.59
CA ASP A 324 -19.10 -6.58 -1.02
C ASP A 324 -19.86 -5.52 -0.21
N ALA A 325 -21.20 -5.56 -0.21
CA ALA A 325 -22.09 -4.73 0.59
C ALA A 325 -21.51 -4.20 1.92
N SER A 326 -21.52 -2.89 2.09
CA SER A 326 -20.87 -2.20 3.20
C SER A 326 -21.62 -2.31 4.52
N GLN A 327 -20.91 -2.52 5.64
CA GLN A 327 -21.55 -2.81 6.91
C GLN A 327 -22.06 -1.55 7.61
N VAL A 328 -23.38 -1.40 7.69
CA VAL A 328 -24.04 -0.33 8.46
C VAL A 328 -24.50 -0.85 9.83
N ARG A 329 -24.39 0.02 10.84
CA ARG A 329 -24.67 -0.33 12.24
C ARG A 329 -26.12 -0.01 12.58
N VAL A 330 -26.71 -0.96 13.27
CA VAL A 330 -28.05 -0.88 13.84
C VAL A 330 -27.95 -0.19 15.20
N GLY A 331 -28.67 0.92 15.41
CA GLY A 331 -28.72 1.65 16.69
C GLY A 331 -28.06 3.04 16.68
N GLY A 332 -28.85 4.06 17.07
CA GLY A 332 -28.50 5.48 17.03
C GLY A 332 -28.90 6.15 15.72
N ASN A 333 -29.38 7.41 15.76
CA ASN A 333 -29.64 8.19 14.54
C ASN A 333 -28.31 8.47 13.83
N LYS A 334 -27.88 7.53 12.97
CA LYS A 334 -26.75 7.70 12.07
C LYS A 334 -27.29 7.85 10.66
N ASN A 335 -26.83 8.92 10.05
CA ASN A 335 -27.06 9.21 8.65
C ASN A 335 -25.80 8.75 7.89
N TYR A 336 -25.98 7.82 6.95
CA TYR A 336 -24.97 7.36 6.02
C TYR A 336 -25.13 8.14 4.74
N LYS A 337 -24.06 8.77 4.28
CA LYS A 337 -24.09 9.59 3.07
C LYS A 337 -23.33 8.88 1.98
N ASP A 338 -23.90 8.89 0.79
CA ASP A 338 -23.39 8.20 -0.40
C ASP A 338 -24.01 8.80 -1.66
N TRP A 339 -23.67 8.24 -2.80
CA TRP A 339 -24.13 8.68 -4.11
C TRP A 339 -24.43 7.51 -5.04
N VAL A 340 -25.57 7.55 -5.75
CA VAL A 340 -25.82 6.68 -6.91
C VAL A 340 -25.91 7.48 -8.21
N GLY A 341 -25.55 6.85 -9.33
CA GLY A 341 -25.61 7.46 -10.65
C GLY A 341 -25.29 6.51 -11.80
N ARG A 342 -24.89 7.07 -12.95
CA ARG A 342 -24.66 6.26 -14.17
C ARG A 342 -23.40 5.39 -14.14
N THR A 343 -22.45 5.73 -13.29
CA THR A 343 -21.16 5.05 -13.17
C THR A 343 -21.10 4.12 -11.96
N ASP A 344 -22.08 4.27 -11.07
CA ASP A 344 -22.29 3.49 -9.86
C ASP A 344 -23.82 3.40 -9.72
N GLU A 345 -24.38 2.38 -10.37
CA GLU A 345 -25.82 2.25 -10.51
C GLU A 345 -26.48 1.76 -9.21
N ASP A 346 -25.71 1.13 -8.31
CA ASP A 346 -26.21 0.34 -7.20
C ASP A 346 -25.28 0.36 -5.99
N ASP A 347 -25.77 0.93 -4.89
CA ASP A 347 -25.12 0.85 -3.59
C ASP A 347 -25.76 -0.23 -2.72
N TYR A 348 -24.96 -1.22 -2.32
CA TYR A 348 -25.36 -2.25 -1.38
C TYR A 348 -24.81 -1.99 0.03
N TYR A 349 -25.69 -2.09 1.01
CA TYR A 349 -25.30 -2.11 2.43
C TYR A 349 -25.80 -3.36 3.09
N LYS A 350 -25.07 -3.85 4.10
CA LYS A 350 -25.49 -4.95 4.95
C LYS A 350 -25.66 -4.50 6.38
N PHE A 351 -26.71 -4.99 7.03
CA PHE A 351 -26.91 -4.83 8.45
C PHE A 351 -27.39 -6.13 9.07
N ALA A 352 -27.04 -6.33 10.34
CA ALA A 352 -27.44 -7.48 11.10
C ALA A 352 -28.38 -7.05 12.21
N LEU A 353 -29.54 -7.70 12.29
CA LEU A 353 -30.45 -7.58 13.42
C LEU A 353 -30.15 -8.71 14.40
N GLY A 354 -29.84 -8.36 15.65
CA GLY A 354 -29.65 -9.36 16.72
C GLY A 354 -30.96 -10.02 17.16
N SER A 355 -32.10 -9.37 16.89
CA SER A 355 -33.44 -9.88 17.22
C SER A 355 -34.49 -9.30 16.26
N ARG A 356 -35.70 -9.85 16.28
CA ARG A 356 -36.82 -9.35 15.46
C ARG A 356 -37.05 -7.87 15.75
N SER A 357 -37.02 -7.03 14.72
CA SER A 357 -37.02 -5.58 14.84
C SER A 357 -37.98 -4.92 13.85
N GLN A 358 -38.56 -3.80 14.26
CA GLN A 358 -39.18 -2.83 13.39
C GLN A 358 -38.06 -2.02 12.76
N VAL A 359 -38.01 -2.02 11.43
CA VAL A 359 -36.98 -1.37 10.65
C VAL A 359 -37.65 -0.31 9.81
N ASP A 360 -37.35 0.94 10.13
CA ASP A 360 -37.76 2.12 9.39
C ASP A 360 -36.52 2.67 8.67
N LEU A 361 -36.55 2.57 7.36
CA LEU A 361 -35.50 2.99 6.45
C LEU A 361 -35.98 4.25 5.72
N SER A 362 -35.12 5.26 5.60
CA SER A 362 -35.38 6.38 4.70
C SER A 362 -34.14 6.75 3.88
N LEU A 363 -34.42 7.24 2.68
CA LEU A 363 -33.46 7.82 1.77
C LEU A 363 -33.87 9.28 1.55
N ASP A 364 -33.08 10.21 2.07
CA ASP A 364 -33.34 11.64 2.02
C ASP A 364 -32.20 12.39 1.31
N GLY A 365 -32.24 13.72 1.24
CA GLY A 365 -31.12 14.53 0.72
C GLY A 365 -30.94 14.51 -0.80
N MET A 366 -31.78 13.75 -1.51
CA MET A 366 -31.71 13.59 -2.96
C MET A 366 -32.05 14.87 -3.72
N THR A 367 -31.38 15.03 -4.87
CA THR A 367 -31.62 16.09 -5.86
C THR A 367 -32.13 15.54 -7.19
N ALA A 368 -32.08 14.22 -7.38
CA ALA A 368 -32.64 13.50 -8.52
C ALA A 368 -33.23 12.14 -8.07
N ASN A 369 -33.70 11.32 -9.02
CA ASN A 369 -34.43 10.08 -8.72
C ASN A 369 -33.49 8.92 -8.32
N ALA A 370 -33.80 8.23 -7.23
CA ALA A 370 -33.17 6.97 -6.84
C ALA A 370 -34.21 6.05 -6.17
N ASP A 371 -34.10 4.76 -6.44
CA ASP A 371 -34.97 3.72 -5.89
C ASP A 371 -34.30 3.06 -4.68
N PHE A 372 -35.11 2.60 -3.72
CA PHE A 372 -34.63 1.95 -2.51
C PHE A 372 -35.27 0.57 -2.33
N GLU A 373 -34.45 -0.44 -2.04
CA GLU A 373 -34.88 -1.83 -1.87
C GLU A 373 -34.28 -2.44 -0.60
N LEU A 374 -35.07 -3.28 0.07
CA LEU A 374 -34.66 -4.13 1.18
C LEU A 374 -34.65 -5.58 0.70
N ILE A 375 -33.55 -6.28 0.95
CA ILE A 375 -33.22 -7.58 0.38
C ILE A 375 -32.86 -8.56 1.51
N ASP A 376 -33.29 -9.81 1.39
CA ASP A 376 -32.99 -10.87 2.35
C ASP A 376 -31.57 -11.48 2.15
N SER A 377 -31.20 -12.40 3.04
CA SER A 377 -29.89 -13.10 2.99
C SER A 377 -29.70 -14.02 1.77
N LYS A 378 -30.74 -14.29 0.99
CA LYS A 378 -30.70 -15.10 -0.24
C LYS A 378 -30.68 -14.23 -1.51
N GLY A 379 -30.76 -12.91 -1.36
CA GLY A 379 -30.83 -11.96 -2.47
C GLY A 379 -32.25 -11.68 -2.99
N GLU A 380 -33.29 -12.08 -2.25
CA GLU A 380 -34.68 -11.81 -2.64
C GLU A 380 -35.16 -10.46 -2.07
N VAL A 381 -35.79 -9.61 -2.92
CA VAL A 381 -36.34 -8.32 -2.49
C VAL A 381 -37.56 -8.53 -1.58
N ILE A 382 -37.47 -8.04 -0.35
CA ILE A 382 -38.53 -8.07 0.67
C ILE A 382 -39.50 -6.89 0.45
N ALA A 383 -38.96 -5.69 0.21
CA ALA A 383 -39.73 -4.46 0.05
C ALA A 383 -38.97 -3.44 -0.80
N SER A 384 -39.69 -2.54 -1.46
CA SER A 384 -39.09 -1.44 -2.22
C SER A 384 -39.92 -0.16 -2.17
N SER A 385 -39.27 0.97 -2.40
CA SER A 385 -39.86 2.30 -2.56
C SER A 385 -39.21 2.96 -3.78
N LYS A 386 -40.04 3.52 -4.68
CA LYS A 386 -39.66 4.00 -6.02
C LYS A 386 -40.44 5.27 -6.39
N ASN A 387 -40.42 6.28 -5.53
CA ASN A 387 -41.08 7.55 -5.83
C ASN A 387 -40.33 8.25 -6.97
N LEU A 388 -41.02 9.11 -7.73
CA LEU A 388 -40.41 9.78 -8.87
C LEU A 388 -39.73 11.09 -8.47
N GLY A 389 -38.54 11.32 -9.02
CA GLY A 389 -37.78 12.56 -8.83
C GLY A 389 -37.10 12.64 -7.46
N ALA A 390 -36.82 13.85 -6.97
CA ALA A 390 -36.11 14.07 -5.70
C ALA A 390 -36.99 13.88 -4.44
N VAL A 391 -37.98 13.00 -4.49
CA VAL A 391 -38.88 12.73 -3.36
C VAL A 391 -38.23 11.65 -2.48
N PRO A 392 -38.19 11.81 -1.14
CA PRO A 392 -37.61 10.80 -0.27
C PRO A 392 -38.21 9.41 -0.43
N GLU A 393 -37.36 8.38 -0.30
CA GLU A 393 -37.82 6.99 -0.22
C GLU A 393 -37.98 6.55 1.23
N SER A 394 -38.94 5.68 1.48
CA SER A 394 -39.15 5.13 2.82
C SER A 394 -39.66 3.70 2.78
N ILE A 395 -39.04 2.84 3.58
CA ILE A 395 -39.45 1.44 3.76
C ILE A 395 -39.63 1.20 5.25
N SER A 396 -40.78 0.68 5.64
CA SER A 396 -41.05 0.31 7.03
C SER A 396 -41.47 -1.15 7.06
N GLN A 397 -40.66 -2.00 7.68
CA GLN A 397 -40.87 -3.45 7.72
C GLN A 397 -40.54 -4.04 9.08
N THR A 398 -41.24 -5.11 9.43
CA THR A 398 -40.88 -5.95 10.57
C THR A 398 -40.05 -7.13 10.09
N LEU A 399 -38.80 -7.22 10.54
CA LEU A 399 -37.84 -8.23 10.11
C LEU A 399 -37.38 -9.10 11.28
N ASP A 400 -37.14 -10.38 11.04
CA ASP A 400 -36.54 -11.30 12.02
C ASP A 400 -35.06 -11.03 12.27
N GLY A 401 -34.49 -11.57 13.34
CA GLY A 401 -33.03 -11.54 13.56
C GLY A 401 -32.31 -12.23 12.39
N GLY A 402 -31.23 -11.63 11.91
CA GLY A 402 -30.54 -12.08 10.70
C GLY A 402 -29.82 -10.96 9.98
N VAL A 403 -29.17 -11.32 8.87
CA VAL A 403 -28.46 -10.38 8.01
C VAL A 403 -29.33 -10.02 6.81
N TYR A 404 -29.44 -8.73 6.53
CA TYR A 404 -30.20 -8.17 5.43
C TYR A 404 -29.33 -7.22 4.63
N ASN A 405 -29.69 -7.04 3.37
CA ASN A 405 -29.06 -6.07 2.50
C ASN A 405 -30.05 -4.96 2.14
N LEU A 406 -29.52 -3.77 1.93
CA LEU A 406 -30.20 -2.63 1.35
C LEU A 406 -29.58 -2.39 -0.01
N ARG A 407 -30.37 -1.95 -0.97
CA ARG A 407 -29.90 -1.50 -2.27
C ARG A 407 -30.49 -0.13 -2.55
N VAL A 408 -29.64 0.87 -2.72
CA VAL A 408 -30.01 2.14 -3.33
C VAL A 408 -29.60 2.06 -4.78
N SER A 409 -30.48 2.44 -5.71
CA SER A 409 -30.20 2.30 -7.14
C SER A 409 -30.56 3.55 -7.91
N SER A 410 -29.73 3.92 -8.87
CA SER A 410 -30.02 5.04 -9.78
C SER A 410 -31.29 4.76 -10.56
N ALA A 411 -32.23 5.72 -10.57
CA ALA A 411 -33.46 5.64 -11.33
C ALA A 411 -33.50 6.65 -12.48
N ASP A 412 -34.08 6.25 -13.62
CA ASP A 412 -34.23 7.07 -14.83
C ASP A 412 -32.91 7.67 -15.38
N ASN A 413 -31.77 7.00 -15.18
CA ASN A 413 -30.41 7.48 -15.51
C ASN A 413 -30.02 8.79 -14.80
N SER A 414 -30.54 9.00 -13.60
CA SER A 414 -30.27 10.16 -12.75
C SER A 414 -29.07 9.92 -11.84
N SER A 415 -28.42 11.00 -11.42
CA SER A 415 -27.35 10.95 -10.42
C SER A 415 -27.74 11.79 -9.23
N THR A 416 -27.60 11.24 -8.02
CA THR A 416 -27.93 11.96 -6.80
C THR A 416 -27.13 11.47 -5.61
N PHE A 417 -26.73 12.41 -4.76
CA PHE A 417 -26.35 12.11 -3.39
C PHE A 417 -27.59 11.74 -2.60
N TYR A 418 -27.40 10.98 -1.53
CA TYR A 418 -28.46 10.66 -0.59
C TYR A 418 -27.95 10.57 0.84
N ASP A 419 -28.90 10.68 1.75
CA ASP A 419 -28.76 10.50 3.19
C ASP A 419 -29.56 9.24 3.57
N LEU A 420 -28.89 8.09 3.68
CA LEU A 420 -29.47 6.82 4.13
C LEU A 420 -29.59 6.81 5.66
N ASN A 421 -30.82 6.66 6.13
CA ASN A 421 -31.14 6.56 7.54
C ASN A 421 -31.75 5.19 7.82
N LEU A 422 -31.09 4.45 8.69
CA LEU A 422 -31.56 3.18 9.23
C LEU A 422 -31.97 3.38 10.68
N LYS A 423 -33.28 3.36 10.94
CA LYS A 423 -33.80 3.33 12.30
C LYS A 423 -34.35 1.95 12.56
N THR A 424 -33.87 1.34 13.63
CA THR A 424 -34.38 0.05 14.09
C THR A 424 -34.88 0.21 15.50
N GLU A 425 -36.11 -0.20 15.71
CA GLU A 425 -36.65 -0.43 17.03
C GLU A 425 -36.73 -1.93 17.19
N SER A 426 -35.87 -2.49 18.03
CA SER A 426 -35.95 -3.89 18.34
C SER A 426 -37.33 -4.18 18.95
N LEU A 427 -38.11 -5.05 18.29
CA LEU A 427 -39.41 -5.49 18.78
C LEU A 427 -39.25 -6.57 19.87
N LEU A 428 -38.00 -6.95 20.15
CA LEU A 428 -37.54 -7.86 21.20
C LEU A 428 -36.23 -7.28 21.81
N PRO A 429 -36.29 -6.37 22.80
CA PRO A 429 -35.18 -5.48 23.15
C PRO A 429 -33.95 -6.20 23.75
N GLY A 430 -33.00 -6.63 22.88
CA GLY A 430 -31.54 -6.96 22.97
C GLY A 430 -31.13 -8.46 22.82
N ILE A 431 -29.93 -8.81 22.28
CA ILE A 431 -28.62 -9.25 22.89
C ILE A 431 -27.47 -9.10 21.84
N THR A 432 -26.21 -8.67 22.17
CA THR A 432 -24.87 -9.31 21.85
C THR A 432 -23.71 -8.66 22.67
N THR A 433 -22.51 -9.27 22.73
CA THR A 433 -21.69 -9.46 23.96
C THR A 433 -20.28 -8.84 24.02
N THR A 434 -19.85 -8.36 25.21
CA THR A 434 -18.52 -8.55 25.88
C THR A 434 -18.38 -7.61 27.10
N GLY A 435 -18.57 -8.10 28.35
CA GLY A 435 -18.23 -7.32 29.57
C GLY A 435 -18.86 -7.81 30.88
N ALA A 436 -18.07 -7.94 31.96
CA ALA A 436 -18.53 -8.00 33.35
C ALA A 436 -17.38 -7.96 34.39
N GLU A 437 -17.34 -6.95 35.29
CA GLU A 437 -16.61 -6.96 36.58
C GLU A 437 -17.41 -6.24 37.70
N ALA A 438 -17.70 -6.86 38.86
CA ALA A 438 -17.91 -6.40 40.27
C ALA A 438 -19.00 -7.21 41.12
N PRO A 439 -18.76 -7.77 42.33
CA PRO A 439 -19.70 -8.72 43.08
C PRO A 439 -20.63 -8.48 44.39
N PHE A 440 -21.19 -9.50 45.17
CA PHE A 440 -21.27 -9.74 46.71
C PHE A 440 -22.53 -10.34 47.53
N PHE A 441 -22.29 -11.38 48.40
CA PHE A 441 -22.76 -11.78 49.81
C PHE A 441 -24.21 -12.20 50.23
N THR A 442 -24.56 -12.89 51.38
CA THR A 442 -24.10 -12.90 52.82
C THR A 442 -24.46 -14.14 53.73
N THR A 443 -23.59 -14.44 54.76
CA THR A 443 -23.75 -14.93 56.20
C THR A 443 -24.47 -16.24 56.62
N ALA A 444 -24.13 -17.03 57.67
CA ALA A 444 -23.01 -17.24 58.65
C ALA A 444 -23.32 -18.53 59.53
N PRO A 445 -22.38 -19.11 60.35
CA PRO A 445 -22.12 -18.61 61.71
C PRO A 445 -20.64 -18.65 62.22
N THR A 446 -20.39 -17.86 63.27
CA THR A 446 -19.14 -17.51 64.01
C THR A 446 -18.74 -18.52 65.12
N PRO A 447 -17.63 -18.37 65.91
CA PRO A 447 -16.55 -17.35 65.90
C PRO A 447 -15.10 -17.92 65.98
N GLU A 448 -14.12 -17.25 65.38
CA GLU A 448 -12.82 -16.99 66.05
C GLU A 448 -12.05 -15.87 65.35
N GLU A 449 -11.29 -15.15 66.17
CA GLU A 449 -10.66 -13.85 65.93
C GLU A 449 -9.72 -13.83 64.71
N ASN A 450 -10.05 -13.01 63.71
CA ASN A 450 -9.24 -11.89 63.21
C ASN A 450 -9.94 -11.29 61.98
N ALA A 451 -10.21 -10.00 62.03
CA ALA A 451 -11.00 -9.26 61.06
C ALA A 451 -10.46 -9.40 59.62
N PHE A 452 -11.15 -10.20 58.80
CA PHE A 452 -11.05 -10.11 57.34
C PHE A 452 -12.28 -9.36 56.82
N ALA A 453 -12.02 -8.14 56.34
CA ALA A 453 -13.01 -7.29 55.72
C ALA A 453 -13.45 -7.87 54.36
N PRO A 454 -14.70 -7.65 53.95
CA PRO A 454 -15.27 -8.12 52.69
C PRO A 454 -14.47 -7.72 51.42
N ALA A 455 -14.27 -8.65 50.47
CA ALA A 455 -13.16 -8.68 49.50
C ALA A 455 -13.34 -7.99 48.13
N LEU A 456 -14.46 -7.35 47.83
CA LEU A 456 -14.86 -7.21 46.44
C LEU A 456 -15.16 -5.77 46.00
N ALA A 457 -15.36 -4.90 46.99
CA ALA A 457 -14.88 -3.53 46.88
C ALA A 457 -13.36 -3.50 46.59
N LYS A 458 -12.61 -4.57 46.91
CA LYS A 458 -11.20 -4.70 46.53
C LYS A 458 -11.03 -5.34 45.15
N SER A 459 -11.90 -6.28 44.76
CA SER A 459 -11.79 -6.96 43.45
C SER A 459 -12.04 -6.00 42.30
N ALA A 460 -13.06 -5.12 42.36
CA ALA A 460 -13.35 -4.17 41.28
C ALA A 460 -12.12 -3.34 40.85
N SER A 461 -11.31 -2.88 41.81
CA SER A 461 -10.05 -2.20 41.51
C SER A 461 -8.96 -3.13 40.95
N LEU A 462 -8.92 -4.40 41.34
CA LEU A 462 -7.88 -5.36 40.90
C LEU A 462 -8.02 -5.75 39.43
N ILE A 463 -9.27 -5.88 38.97
CA ILE A 463 -9.56 -6.26 37.59
C ILE A 463 -9.78 -5.04 36.66
N GLY A 464 -9.80 -3.83 37.24
CA GLY A 464 -9.80 -2.56 36.50
C GLY A 464 -11.19 -1.95 36.31
N MET A 465 -12.22 -2.53 36.89
CA MET A 465 -13.59 -2.04 36.84
C MET A 465 -13.81 -0.64 37.36
N ASP A 466 -13.10 -0.26 38.43
CA ASP A 466 -13.24 1.09 38.98
C ASP A 466 -12.75 2.13 37.96
N ASP A 467 -11.64 1.85 37.27
CA ASP A 467 -11.12 2.68 36.18
C ASP A 467 -12.07 2.65 34.97
N PHE A 468 -12.62 1.48 34.61
CA PHE A 468 -13.60 1.32 33.54
C PHE A 468 -14.86 2.17 33.79
N ARG A 469 -15.41 2.13 35.01
CA ARG A 469 -16.61 2.88 35.39
C ARG A 469 -16.35 4.38 35.54
N ALA A 470 -15.12 4.75 35.90
CA ALA A 470 -14.72 6.16 36.01
C ALA A 470 -14.45 6.80 34.65
N ASP A 471 -14.15 6.01 33.61
CA ASP A 471 -13.87 6.52 32.27
C ASP A 471 -15.16 7.00 31.56
N PRO A 472 -15.28 8.30 31.22
CA PRO A 472 -16.48 8.84 30.58
C PRO A 472 -16.81 8.20 29.23
N ARG A 473 -15.85 7.55 28.56
CA ARG A 473 -16.08 6.85 27.28
C ARG A 473 -16.98 5.63 27.44
N PHE A 474 -17.03 5.06 28.64
CA PHE A 474 -17.82 3.87 28.97
C PHE A 474 -19.00 4.20 29.90
N ALA A 475 -19.33 5.49 30.06
CA ALA A 475 -20.46 5.92 30.85
C ALA A 475 -21.77 5.28 30.33
N GLY A 476 -22.52 4.65 31.24
CA GLY A 476 -23.77 3.97 30.93
C GLY A 476 -23.62 2.51 30.48
N ILE A 477 -22.41 1.95 30.48
CA ILE A 477 -22.19 0.51 30.26
C ILE A 477 -22.25 -0.20 31.62
N ASP A 478 -23.44 -0.68 31.98
CA ASP A 478 -23.70 -1.38 33.25
C ASP A 478 -24.61 -2.61 33.11
N GLY A 479 -24.87 -3.05 31.86
CA GLY A 479 -25.76 -4.15 31.52
C GLY A 479 -27.24 -3.79 31.48
N SER A 480 -27.61 -2.53 31.72
CA SER A 480 -28.99 -2.05 31.57
C SER A 480 -29.57 -2.45 30.21
N GLY A 481 -30.79 -2.98 30.26
CA GLY A 481 -31.52 -3.44 29.10
C GLY A 481 -31.35 -4.91 28.79
N PHE A 482 -30.31 -5.59 29.31
CA PHE A 482 -30.04 -7.02 29.11
C PHE A 482 -30.34 -7.82 30.38
N ALA A 483 -30.75 -9.08 30.21
CA ALA A 483 -30.86 -10.05 31.29
C ALA A 483 -29.65 -10.98 31.33
N THR A 484 -29.35 -11.49 32.51
CA THR A 484 -28.42 -12.60 32.72
C THR A 484 -29.13 -13.75 33.41
N VAL A 485 -28.88 -14.96 32.93
CA VAL A 485 -29.38 -16.19 33.54
C VAL A 485 -28.35 -16.74 34.52
N ILE A 486 -28.81 -17.16 35.70
CA ILE A 486 -28.02 -17.85 36.70
C ILE A 486 -28.68 -19.21 36.97
N LEU A 487 -27.95 -20.30 36.69
CA LEU A 487 -28.33 -21.66 37.08
C LEU A 487 -27.59 -22.02 38.37
N ASP A 488 -28.31 -22.00 39.50
CA ASP A 488 -27.68 -22.18 40.82
C ASP A 488 -28.66 -22.69 41.89
N THR A 489 -28.34 -22.50 43.18
CA THR A 489 -29.09 -23.02 44.33
C THR A 489 -30.42 -22.32 44.61
N GLY A 490 -30.72 -21.24 43.89
CA GLY A 490 -31.81 -20.31 44.16
C GLY A 490 -31.30 -18.90 44.42
N ILE A 491 -32.23 -17.96 44.56
CA ILE A 491 -31.94 -16.56 44.88
C ILE A 491 -32.79 -16.07 46.07
N ASP A 492 -32.24 -15.16 46.87
CA ASP A 492 -33.02 -14.34 47.78
C ASP A 492 -33.86 -13.34 46.97
N LEU A 493 -35.12 -13.70 46.75
CA LEU A 493 -36.08 -13.01 45.88
C LEU A 493 -36.39 -11.57 46.33
N ASP A 494 -36.15 -11.25 47.60
CA ASP A 494 -36.47 -9.94 48.18
C ASP A 494 -35.20 -9.15 48.56
N HIS A 495 -34.01 -9.60 48.14
CA HIS A 495 -32.76 -8.95 48.55
C HIS A 495 -32.63 -7.55 47.92
N PRO A 496 -32.32 -6.50 48.71
CA PRO A 496 -32.28 -5.12 48.22
C PRO A 496 -31.20 -4.85 47.16
N PHE A 497 -30.25 -5.77 46.97
CA PHE A 497 -29.23 -5.65 45.92
C PHE A 497 -29.81 -5.89 44.54
N PHE A 498 -30.93 -6.58 44.42
CA PHE A 498 -31.54 -6.90 43.13
C PHE A 498 -32.64 -5.89 42.78
N GLY A 499 -33.33 -5.36 43.79
CA GLY A 499 -34.50 -4.49 43.56
C GLY A 499 -35.55 -5.22 42.72
N ASP A 500 -36.23 -4.50 41.83
CA ASP A 500 -37.26 -5.08 40.95
C ASP A 500 -36.68 -5.79 39.71
N ARG A 501 -35.36 -6.05 39.67
CA ARG A 501 -34.67 -6.60 38.49
C ARG A 501 -34.66 -8.12 38.42
N ILE A 502 -35.21 -8.85 39.41
CA ILE A 502 -35.48 -10.28 39.22
C ILE A 502 -36.70 -10.42 38.32
N VAL A 503 -36.47 -10.44 37.01
CA VAL A 503 -37.55 -10.42 36.01
C VAL A 503 -38.15 -11.80 35.75
N HIS A 504 -37.42 -12.85 36.10
CA HIS A 504 -37.93 -14.22 36.11
C HIS A 504 -37.16 -15.08 37.11
N SER A 505 -37.88 -16.00 37.75
CA SER A 505 -37.26 -17.03 38.57
C SER A 505 -38.12 -18.28 38.56
N PHE A 506 -37.48 -19.45 38.49
CA PHE A 506 -38.20 -20.73 38.50
C PHE A 506 -37.33 -21.83 39.11
N ASP A 507 -37.93 -22.74 39.85
CA ASP A 507 -37.28 -23.93 40.38
C ASP A 507 -37.50 -25.12 39.44
N PHE A 508 -36.51 -25.38 38.60
CA PHE A 508 -36.51 -26.52 37.69
C PHE A 508 -36.25 -27.85 38.42
N ALA A 509 -35.63 -27.81 39.60
CA ALA A 509 -35.31 -29.00 40.37
C ALA A 509 -36.54 -29.56 41.10
N ASN A 510 -37.47 -28.68 41.49
CA ASN A 510 -38.73 -29.03 42.15
C ASN A 510 -39.97 -28.84 41.27
N GLY A 511 -39.87 -28.12 40.15
CA GLY A 511 -40.93 -27.92 39.17
C GLY A 511 -41.99 -26.91 39.63
N ASP A 512 -41.58 -25.86 40.34
CA ASP A 512 -42.45 -24.82 40.86
C ASP A 512 -41.83 -23.41 40.74
N ASP A 513 -42.62 -22.38 41.06
CA ASP A 513 -42.20 -20.97 40.93
C ASP A 513 -41.33 -20.50 42.13
N ASP A 514 -40.97 -21.38 43.09
CA ASP A 514 -40.22 -21.03 44.30
C ASP A 514 -38.71 -21.26 44.12
N ALA A 515 -38.08 -20.32 43.41
CA ALA A 515 -36.63 -20.29 43.25
C ALA A 515 -35.87 -19.75 44.48
N SER A 516 -36.45 -19.78 45.68
CA SER A 516 -35.77 -19.29 46.90
C SER A 516 -34.47 -20.05 47.18
N ASP A 517 -33.48 -19.33 47.70
CA ASP A 517 -32.15 -19.86 48.02
C ASP A 517 -32.05 -20.36 49.48
N PRO A 518 -32.01 -21.68 49.72
CA PRO A 518 -31.83 -22.21 51.07
C PRO A 518 -30.37 -22.24 51.54
N GLN A 519 -29.40 -21.92 50.67
CA GLN A 519 -27.98 -22.18 50.92
C GLN A 519 -27.11 -20.91 50.83
N GLY A 520 -27.45 -19.98 49.93
CA GLY A 520 -26.84 -18.65 49.81
C GLY A 520 -25.85 -18.52 48.63
N HIS A 521 -25.45 -19.61 47.99
CA HIS A 521 -24.50 -19.59 46.88
C HIS A 521 -25.10 -18.91 45.65
N GLY A 522 -26.31 -19.28 45.24
CA GLY A 522 -26.97 -18.67 44.10
C GLY A 522 -27.30 -17.19 44.30
N SER A 523 -27.63 -16.77 45.53
CA SER A 523 -27.78 -15.35 45.89
C SER A 523 -26.44 -14.61 45.85
N ASN A 524 -25.37 -15.23 46.34
CA ASN A 524 -24.03 -14.67 46.25
C ASN A 524 -23.55 -14.57 44.79
N VAL A 525 -23.81 -15.57 43.94
CA VAL A 525 -23.50 -15.53 42.51
C VAL A 525 -24.34 -14.47 41.79
N SER A 526 -25.62 -14.35 42.10
CA SER A 526 -26.49 -13.34 41.47
C SER A 526 -26.07 -11.92 41.84
N SER A 527 -25.66 -11.69 43.09
CA SER A 527 -25.07 -10.42 43.50
C SER A 527 -23.69 -10.22 42.89
N ILE A 528 -22.94 -11.30 42.62
CA ILE A 528 -21.73 -11.22 41.83
C ILE A 528 -22.01 -10.59 40.47
N VAL A 529 -23.05 -11.07 39.80
CA VAL A 529 -23.32 -10.66 38.43
C VAL A 529 -23.97 -9.28 38.36
N ALA A 530 -24.93 -8.98 39.23
CA ALA A 530 -25.86 -7.88 38.97
C ALA A 530 -26.36 -7.12 40.22
N SER A 531 -25.65 -7.12 41.35
CA SER A 531 -26.00 -6.25 42.47
C SER A 531 -26.05 -4.75 42.08
N SER A 532 -27.08 -4.01 42.48
CA SER A 532 -27.16 -2.55 42.32
C SER A 532 -26.68 -1.77 43.56
N ASP A 533 -26.11 -2.45 44.56
CA ASP A 533 -25.58 -1.77 45.74
C ASP A 533 -24.38 -0.87 45.39
N LYS A 534 -24.24 0.25 46.09
CA LYS A 534 -23.19 1.25 45.80
C LYS A 534 -21.82 0.87 46.35
N VAL A 535 -21.77 0.04 47.39
CA VAL A 535 -20.53 -0.44 48.02
C VAL A 535 -20.18 -1.82 47.47
N HIS A 536 -21.20 -2.57 47.07
CA HIS A 536 -21.16 -3.96 46.65
C HIS A 536 -21.77 -4.08 45.26
N THR A 537 -21.25 -3.28 44.34
CA THR A 537 -21.78 -3.16 42.98
C THR A 537 -21.49 -4.42 42.19
N GLY A 538 -22.54 -4.95 41.56
CA GLY A 538 -22.57 -6.05 40.61
C GLY A 538 -21.79 -5.77 39.34
N MET A 539 -21.52 -6.79 38.52
CA MET A 539 -20.65 -6.65 37.36
C MET A 539 -21.32 -5.81 36.29
N ALA A 540 -22.57 -6.16 36.09
CA ALA A 540 -23.57 -5.49 35.31
C ALA A 540 -24.68 -5.04 36.29
N PRO A 541 -24.47 -3.96 37.06
CA PRO A 541 -25.39 -3.57 38.13
C PRO A 541 -26.74 -3.04 37.62
N GLY A 542 -26.88 -2.82 36.30
CA GLY A 542 -28.12 -2.48 35.61
C GLY A 542 -28.82 -3.67 34.95
N ALA A 543 -28.20 -4.85 34.88
CA ALA A 543 -28.78 -6.02 34.20
C ALA A 543 -30.00 -6.58 34.96
N ASP A 544 -30.96 -7.09 34.20
CA ASP A 544 -32.05 -7.90 34.73
C ASP A 544 -31.53 -9.31 35.08
N ILE A 545 -32.15 -9.92 36.08
CA ILE A 545 -31.75 -11.18 36.68
C ILE A 545 -32.82 -12.21 36.40
N ILE A 546 -32.39 -13.31 35.77
CA ILE A 546 -33.18 -14.52 35.65
C ILE A 546 -32.50 -15.60 36.47
N HIS A 547 -33.15 -16.05 37.54
CA HIS A 547 -32.57 -17.09 38.39
C HIS A 547 -33.32 -18.41 38.24
N LEU A 548 -32.63 -19.42 37.69
CA LEU A 548 -33.18 -20.75 37.48
C LEU A 548 -32.55 -21.68 38.51
N LYS A 549 -33.34 -22.10 39.49
CA LYS A 549 -32.85 -23.00 40.53
C LYS A 549 -32.81 -24.42 39.98
N VAL A 550 -31.62 -25.01 40.02
CA VAL A 550 -31.33 -26.35 39.49
C VAL A 550 -30.80 -27.31 40.55
N PHE A 551 -30.81 -26.88 41.82
CA PHE A 551 -30.43 -27.73 42.95
C PHE A 551 -31.64 -28.07 43.80
N LYS A 552 -31.69 -29.32 44.27
CA LYS A 552 -32.70 -29.79 45.23
C LYS A 552 -32.07 -30.55 46.38
N ILE A 553 -32.81 -30.65 47.48
CA ILE A 553 -32.38 -31.44 48.62
C ILE A 553 -32.63 -32.92 48.33
N VAL A 554 -31.55 -33.70 48.24
CA VAL A 554 -31.54 -35.16 48.14
C VAL A 554 -30.89 -35.72 49.39
N ASP A 555 -31.59 -36.57 50.14
CA ASP A 555 -31.11 -37.19 51.38
C ASP A 555 -30.49 -36.20 52.40
N GLY A 556 -31.06 -34.99 52.49
CA GLY A 556 -30.63 -33.93 53.41
C GLY A 556 -29.41 -33.13 52.93
N LYS A 557 -28.97 -33.32 51.68
CA LYS A 557 -27.90 -32.54 51.03
C LYS A 557 -28.45 -31.81 49.82
N LEU A 558 -27.99 -30.60 49.59
CA LEU A 558 -28.31 -29.85 48.39
C LEU A 558 -27.44 -30.34 47.24
N GLU A 559 -28.05 -30.84 46.18
CA GLU A 559 -27.36 -31.43 45.01
C GLU A 559 -27.95 -30.86 43.73
N ALA A 560 -27.08 -30.65 42.73
CA ALA A 560 -27.51 -30.22 41.40
C ALA A 560 -28.23 -31.37 40.69
N ASP A 561 -29.35 -31.08 40.04
CA ASP A 561 -30.12 -32.07 39.30
C ASP A 561 -29.86 -31.94 37.79
N ALA A 562 -29.36 -33.01 37.17
CA ALA A 562 -28.93 -32.97 35.77
C ALA A 562 -30.07 -32.75 34.78
N GLU A 563 -31.27 -33.24 35.10
CA GLU A 563 -32.47 -33.03 34.29
C GLU A 563 -33.01 -31.59 34.47
N ALA A 564 -32.94 -31.04 35.67
CA ALA A 564 -33.24 -29.64 35.92
C ALA A 564 -32.29 -28.69 35.16
N ILE A 565 -30.99 -29.01 35.11
CA ILE A 565 -30.01 -28.26 34.32
C ILE A 565 -30.37 -28.29 32.84
N GLU A 566 -30.64 -29.48 32.28
CA GLU A 566 -31.07 -29.63 30.88
C GLU A 566 -32.32 -28.78 30.59
N ASN A 567 -33.36 -28.93 31.42
CA ASN A 567 -34.61 -28.21 31.22
C ASN A 567 -34.43 -26.69 31.39
N ALA A 568 -33.56 -26.24 32.29
CA ALA A 568 -33.24 -24.83 32.46
C ALA A 568 -32.44 -24.26 31.29
N LEU A 569 -31.50 -25.03 30.71
CA LEU A 569 -30.76 -24.66 29.50
C LEU A 569 -31.71 -24.57 28.29
N GLN A 570 -32.56 -25.57 28.11
CA GLN A 570 -33.59 -25.57 27.06
C GLN A 570 -34.55 -24.38 27.21
N TRP A 571 -35.04 -24.13 28.43
CA TRP A 571 -35.86 -22.96 28.72
C TRP A 571 -35.12 -21.66 28.40
N THR A 572 -33.82 -21.58 28.69
CA THR A 572 -33.01 -20.41 28.38
C THR A 572 -32.91 -20.19 26.88
N VAL A 573 -32.68 -21.24 26.08
CA VAL A 573 -32.68 -21.17 24.61
C VAL A 573 -34.03 -20.65 24.10
N GLU A 574 -35.14 -21.15 24.64
CA GLU A 574 -36.49 -20.78 24.24
C GLU A 574 -36.88 -19.36 24.65
N ASN A 575 -36.31 -18.85 25.75
CA ASN A 575 -36.67 -17.55 26.32
C ASN A 575 -35.59 -16.46 26.13
N ALA A 576 -34.49 -16.80 25.45
CA ALA A 576 -33.38 -15.92 25.11
C ALA A 576 -33.83 -14.55 24.59
N ASP A 577 -34.63 -14.57 23.52
CA ASP A 577 -35.04 -13.34 22.82
C ASP A 577 -36.13 -12.60 23.61
N LYS A 578 -36.90 -13.31 24.44
CA LYS A 578 -37.98 -12.74 25.27
C LYS A 578 -37.44 -11.83 26.36
N TYR A 579 -36.35 -12.24 27.01
CA TYR A 579 -35.77 -11.50 28.13
C TYR A 579 -34.47 -10.78 27.77
N ASN A 580 -34.03 -10.83 26.51
CA ASN A 580 -32.74 -10.28 26.12
C ASN A 580 -31.58 -10.85 26.98
N ILE A 581 -31.48 -12.17 26.99
CA ILE A 581 -30.49 -12.91 27.77
C ILE A 581 -29.07 -12.78 27.18
N ALA A 582 -28.25 -11.85 27.68
CA ALA A 582 -26.89 -11.67 27.17
C ALA A 582 -25.91 -12.77 27.59
N SER A 583 -26.15 -13.35 28.76
CA SER A 583 -25.26 -14.33 29.37
C SER A 583 -26.02 -15.36 30.20
N LEU A 584 -25.42 -16.54 30.32
CA LEU A 584 -25.81 -17.59 31.26
C LEU A 584 -24.59 -18.01 32.08
N ASN A 585 -24.74 -18.02 33.41
CA ASN A 585 -23.71 -18.44 34.34
C ASN A 585 -24.10 -19.76 35.03
N MET A 586 -23.17 -20.72 35.01
CA MET A 586 -23.23 -21.98 35.74
C MET A 586 -22.05 -22.08 36.70
N SER A 587 -22.22 -21.57 37.93
CA SER A 587 -21.25 -21.75 39.02
C SER A 587 -21.39 -23.13 39.68
N LEU A 588 -21.49 -24.16 38.85
CA LEU A 588 -21.70 -25.55 39.21
C LEU A 588 -20.82 -26.44 38.32
N SER A 589 -20.57 -27.68 38.77
CA SER A 589 -19.96 -28.70 37.93
C SER A 589 -20.19 -30.11 38.46
N ASP A 590 -19.94 -31.11 37.60
CA ASP A 590 -20.02 -32.53 37.95
C ASP A 590 -18.88 -33.04 38.85
N GLY A 591 -17.87 -32.21 39.09
CA GLY A 591 -16.69 -32.54 39.89
C GLY A 591 -15.69 -33.48 39.20
N GLY A 592 -15.88 -33.79 37.91
CA GLY A 592 -14.93 -34.57 37.12
C GLY A 592 -13.69 -33.77 36.71
N ASN A 593 -12.81 -34.39 35.94
CA ASN A 593 -11.57 -33.79 35.45
C ASN A 593 -11.30 -34.24 34.01
N TYR A 594 -11.73 -33.41 33.06
CA TYR A 594 -11.78 -33.75 31.65
C TYR A 594 -10.85 -32.88 30.83
N THR A 595 -10.53 -33.39 29.65
CA THR A 595 -9.87 -32.65 28.58
C THR A 595 -10.79 -32.69 27.36
N ALA A 596 -10.56 -31.83 26.37
CA ALA A 596 -11.35 -31.81 25.14
C ALA A 596 -11.43 -33.18 24.41
N ALA A 597 -10.48 -34.09 24.68
CA ALA A 597 -10.49 -35.44 24.12
C ALA A 597 -11.56 -36.36 24.72
N ASN A 598 -12.06 -36.06 25.92
CA ASN A 598 -12.90 -36.96 26.73
C ASN A 598 -14.07 -36.20 27.39
N ILE A 599 -14.82 -35.42 26.60
CA ILE A 599 -16.00 -34.70 27.09
C ILE A 599 -17.10 -35.70 27.47
N PRO A 600 -17.68 -35.62 28.68
CA PRO A 600 -18.80 -36.46 29.07
C PRO A 600 -20.08 -36.04 28.34
N ASN A 601 -20.97 -37.00 28.08
CA ASN A 601 -22.24 -36.73 27.41
C ASN A 601 -23.38 -36.70 28.43
N TYR A 602 -23.78 -35.50 28.86
CA TYR A 602 -24.89 -35.27 29.79
C TYR A 602 -26.21 -34.88 29.11
N GLY A 603 -26.21 -34.68 27.79
CA GLY A 603 -27.33 -34.06 27.06
C GLY A 603 -27.06 -32.60 26.74
N TRP A 604 -26.53 -31.83 27.70
CA TRP A 604 -26.48 -30.35 27.67
C TRP A 604 -25.75 -29.69 26.48
N GLY A 605 -24.99 -30.45 25.68
CA GLY A 605 -24.09 -29.91 24.66
C GLY A 605 -24.80 -29.23 23.49
N ASP A 606 -25.99 -29.69 23.09
CA ASP A 606 -26.77 -29.04 22.03
C ASP A 606 -27.43 -27.75 22.50
N GLU A 607 -27.89 -27.64 23.74
CA GLU A 607 -28.37 -26.38 24.31
C GLU A 607 -27.22 -25.38 24.47
N LEU A 608 -26.06 -25.82 24.97
CA LEU A 608 -24.86 -24.96 25.07
C LEU A 608 -24.45 -24.42 23.70
N LYS A 609 -24.50 -25.28 22.66
CA LYS A 609 -24.29 -24.85 21.28
C LYS A 609 -25.38 -23.89 20.80
N ALA A 610 -26.65 -24.14 21.10
CA ALA A 610 -27.76 -23.29 20.68
C ALA A 610 -27.70 -21.90 21.33
N LEU A 611 -27.26 -21.82 22.59
CA LEU A 611 -26.99 -20.56 23.28
C LEU A 611 -25.84 -19.80 22.62
N ALA A 612 -24.73 -20.49 22.27
CA ALA A 612 -23.62 -19.88 21.55
C ALA A 612 -24.03 -19.37 20.15
N ASP A 613 -24.85 -20.14 19.41
CA ASP A 613 -25.40 -19.73 18.11
C ASP A 613 -26.33 -18.50 18.22
N LYS A 614 -26.91 -18.26 19.42
CA LYS A 614 -27.68 -17.06 19.76
C LYS A 614 -26.81 -15.90 20.27
N ASN A 615 -25.49 -16.01 20.21
CA ASN A 615 -24.52 -15.05 20.78
C ASN A 615 -24.70 -14.83 22.29
N ILE A 616 -25.17 -15.84 23.02
CA ILE A 616 -25.26 -15.83 24.48
C ILE A 616 -23.96 -16.39 25.03
N ILE A 617 -23.27 -15.61 25.85
CA ILE A 617 -22.07 -16.10 26.53
C ILE A 617 -22.48 -17.06 27.63
N VAL A 618 -22.02 -18.29 27.54
CA VAL A 618 -22.12 -19.26 28.64
C VAL A 618 -20.80 -19.32 29.39
N SER A 619 -20.82 -19.05 30.70
CA SER A 619 -19.67 -19.22 31.58
C SER A 619 -19.93 -20.32 32.60
N SER A 620 -18.91 -21.13 32.87
CA SER A 620 -19.00 -22.12 33.96
C SER A 620 -17.69 -22.29 34.72
N SER A 621 -17.81 -22.73 35.98
CA SER A 621 -16.63 -22.94 36.84
C SER A 621 -15.77 -24.10 36.35
N SER A 622 -14.45 -23.91 36.28
CA SER A 622 -13.49 -24.97 35.89
C SER A 622 -13.47 -26.17 36.85
N GLY A 623 -14.00 -26.00 38.06
CA GLY A 623 -14.09 -27.03 39.10
C GLY A 623 -13.06 -26.88 40.22
N ASN A 624 -13.41 -27.36 41.43
CA ASN A 624 -12.64 -27.20 42.67
C ASN A 624 -12.11 -28.54 43.21
N LYS A 625 -11.80 -29.49 42.32
CA LYS A 625 -11.50 -30.90 42.65
C LYS A 625 -10.13 -31.38 42.17
N PHE A 626 -9.25 -30.46 41.77
CA PHE A 626 -7.92 -30.77 41.24
C PHE A 626 -7.13 -31.76 42.10
N HIS A 627 -7.12 -31.57 43.43
CA HIS A 627 -6.39 -32.48 44.32
C HIS A 627 -6.96 -33.91 44.33
N SER A 628 -8.28 -34.06 44.35
CA SER A 628 -8.92 -35.39 44.31
C SER A 628 -8.68 -36.15 43.00
N HIS A 629 -8.19 -35.47 41.97
CA HIS A 629 -7.79 -36.05 40.68
C HIS A 629 -6.28 -36.17 40.55
N ASP A 630 -5.58 -36.47 41.65
CA ASP A 630 -4.12 -36.64 41.72
C ASP A 630 -3.34 -35.43 41.17
N SER A 631 -3.91 -34.23 41.30
CA SER A 631 -3.33 -32.98 40.79
C SER A 631 -3.04 -33.04 39.28
N GLN A 632 -3.85 -33.79 38.52
CA GLN A 632 -3.75 -33.84 37.06
C GLN A 632 -4.52 -32.68 36.42
N PRO A 633 -3.97 -31.99 35.41
CA PRO A 633 -4.66 -30.91 34.72
C PRO A 633 -5.92 -31.37 33.98
N GLY A 634 -6.96 -30.56 34.07
CA GLY A 634 -8.24 -30.71 33.37
C GLY A 634 -9.28 -29.79 34.00
N VAL A 635 -10.50 -29.80 33.46
CA VAL A 635 -11.63 -29.01 33.96
C VAL A 635 -12.88 -29.89 34.02
N SER A 636 -13.81 -29.56 34.91
CA SER A 636 -15.06 -30.29 35.07
C SER A 636 -16.07 -29.98 33.96
N TYR A 637 -17.16 -30.75 33.86
CA TYR A 637 -18.28 -30.43 32.96
C TYR A 637 -19.29 -29.53 33.69
N PRO A 638 -19.87 -28.49 33.04
CA PRO A 638 -19.88 -28.17 31.59
C PRO A 638 -18.69 -27.35 31.09
N SER A 639 -17.72 -27.03 31.95
CA SER A 639 -16.61 -26.14 31.60
C SER A 639 -15.64 -26.67 30.53
N VAL A 640 -15.60 -27.98 30.29
CA VAL A 640 -14.81 -28.58 29.20
C VAL A 640 -15.50 -28.49 27.83
N ASP A 641 -16.79 -28.13 27.78
CA ASP A 641 -17.53 -27.96 26.54
C ASP A 641 -16.99 -26.76 25.74
N PRO A 642 -16.75 -26.88 24.42
CA PRO A 642 -16.21 -25.79 23.61
C PRO A 642 -17.13 -24.55 23.55
N ASN A 643 -18.42 -24.68 23.86
CA ASN A 643 -19.38 -23.56 23.88
C ASN A 643 -19.52 -22.93 25.27
N SER A 644 -18.69 -23.33 26.24
CA SER A 644 -18.69 -22.83 27.60
C SER A 644 -17.33 -22.22 27.94
N PHE A 645 -17.32 -20.98 28.41
CA PHE A 645 -16.09 -20.35 28.90
C PHE A 645 -15.73 -20.93 30.26
N SER A 646 -14.55 -21.57 30.32
CA SER A 646 -13.98 -22.11 31.55
C SER A 646 -13.43 -20.99 32.43
N ILE A 647 -14.02 -20.81 33.62
CA ILE A 647 -13.60 -19.77 34.57
C ILE A 647 -12.91 -20.41 35.78
N GLY A 648 -11.61 -20.19 35.88
CA GLY A 648 -10.80 -20.54 37.05
C GLY A 648 -10.79 -19.41 38.09
N ALA A 649 -10.34 -19.72 39.31
CA ALA A 649 -10.15 -18.73 40.36
C ALA A 649 -8.67 -18.32 40.44
N VAL A 650 -8.38 -17.08 40.81
CA VAL A 650 -7.02 -16.57 41.07
C VAL A 650 -6.96 -15.90 42.44
N TYR A 651 -5.76 -15.62 42.93
CA TYR A 651 -5.57 -14.86 44.15
C TYR A 651 -5.57 -13.36 43.89
N ASP A 652 -5.95 -12.60 44.92
CA ASP A 652 -5.94 -11.13 44.89
C ASP A 652 -4.52 -10.56 45.10
N SER A 653 -3.59 -11.36 45.64
CA SER A 653 -2.22 -10.98 45.96
C SER A 653 -1.38 -12.19 46.36
N ASN A 654 -0.05 -12.10 46.20
CA ASN A 654 0.87 -13.13 46.68
C ASN A 654 0.95 -13.15 48.21
N VAL A 655 0.41 -14.21 48.82
CA VAL A 655 0.48 -14.50 50.25
C VAL A 655 1.43 -15.67 50.58
N GLY A 656 2.25 -16.10 49.62
CA GLY A 656 3.14 -17.26 49.72
C GLY A 656 2.45 -18.57 49.34
N GLY A 657 2.97 -19.71 49.78
CA GLY A 657 2.33 -21.01 49.54
C GLY A 657 1.06 -21.18 50.39
N LYS A 658 -0.01 -21.75 49.79
CA LYS A 658 -1.30 -21.99 50.45
C LYS A 658 -1.68 -23.47 50.37
N GLY A 659 -1.99 -24.08 51.51
CA GLY A 659 -2.57 -25.42 51.58
C GLY A 659 -4.07 -25.37 51.82
N TYR A 660 -4.79 -26.33 51.26
CA TYR A 660 -6.24 -26.46 51.35
C TYR A 660 -6.64 -27.69 52.18
N PRO A 661 -7.83 -27.67 52.83
CA PRO A 661 -8.28 -28.78 53.68
C PRO A 661 -8.44 -30.12 52.96
N ASP A 662 -8.65 -30.11 51.64
CA ASP A 662 -8.76 -31.30 50.80
C ASP A 662 -7.40 -31.91 50.45
N GLY A 663 -6.29 -31.20 50.72
CA GLY A 663 -4.92 -31.60 50.40
C GLY A 663 -4.30 -30.84 49.22
N ALA A 664 -5.05 -29.97 48.54
CA ALA A 664 -4.50 -29.16 47.45
C ALA A 664 -3.41 -28.21 47.97
N LEU A 665 -2.39 -27.96 47.15
CA LEU A 665 -1.27 -27.08 47.47
C LEU A 665 -1.05 -26.07 46.34
N ALA A 666 -1.19 -24.78 46.66
CA ALA A 666 -0.72 -23.69 45.84
C ALA A 666 0.71 -23.35 46.26
N ASN A 667 1.71 -23.62 45.41
CA ASN A 667 3.11 -23.33 45.74
C ASN A 667 3.41 -21.82 45.79
N SER A 668 2.66 -21.03 45.01
CA SER A 668 2.61 -19.58 45.07
C SER A 668 1.16 -19.13 44.93
N THR A 669 0.89 -17.90 45.35
CA THR A 669 -0.43 -17.27 45.28
C THR A 669 -0.34 -15.91 44.60
N ASP A 670 0.63 -15.70 43.69
CA ASP A 670 0.71 -14.43 42.95
C ASP A 670 -0.64 -14.07 42.31
N ALA A 671 -0.89 -12.76 42.21
CA ALA A 671 -2.02 -12.26 41.45
C ALA A 671 -1.96 -12.85 40.03
N ASP A 672 -3.13 -13.21 39.50
CA ASP A 672 -3.31 -13.85 38.19
C ASP A 672 -2.73 -15.28 38.07
N ILE A 673 -2.30 -15.91 39.17
CA ILE A 673 -2.03 -17.34 39.20
C ILE A 673 -3.30 -18.09 39.58
N ILE A 674 -3.68 -19.04 38.73
CA ILE A 674 -4.82 -19.92 38.93
C ILE A 674 -4.65 -20.70 40.25
N ALA A 675 -5.65 -20.58 41.12
CA ALA A 675 -5.76 -21.35 42.35
C ALA A 675 -5.88 -22.84 42.01
N PRO A 676 -5.16 -23.70 42.74
CA PRO A 676 -5.14 -25.13 42.48
C PRO A 676 -6.50 -25.77 42.69
#